data_AF-A0A538TTN3-F1
#
_entry.id   AF-A0A538TTN3-F1
#
_cell.length_a   1.000
_cell.length_b   1.000
_cell.length_c   1.000
_cell.angle_alpha   90.00
_cell.angle_beta   90.00
_cell.angle_gamma   90.00
#
_symmetry.space_group_name_H-M   'P 1'
#
loop_
_entity.id
_entity.type
_entity.pdbx_description
1 polymer ?
#
loop_
_entity_poly.entity_id
_entity_poly.type
_entity_poly.pdbx_seq_one_letter_code
_entity_poly.pdbx_strand_id
1 'polypeptide(L)'
;MSTYRRSQSTPLLAAILLAALAAGPARAVMPPRAGPLPLAVSEGFRNGLFRVAERSPRLGTAAQQGTWVVPVIVVAYADQPLIYSQPDGWNTALFDTTAGTPTGSVYDYYRWVSGGRLRVVGKVVAVVTLPNTRDYYAGNNWGLSLNSTPRNDCGLVRDALEACDAAVDWTPFDVDGDGTVDALWVVHAGLGGEAGVRDDLWSITSQLTDWGGGTVFETNDLVRGSSTLKILINRFSIMPELSVFRPGERSEIGVFCHEFGHTLGLPDLYDTAPRGGSLNVGPGIWCLMSTGVYGTDGHSPEYPSHLGAWPTLHFGWTQAVRPTEDGSMVLPPIESGGPILDFWFQGETSSEHYLVEYRRRLGFDRNIPAEGLIAYRVDEDGFRARTPSNLVNSGPVPAYTIVEADGGNDLTAGRSRGDARDPFPGSLNVTEWTEDGQPNTRSRSGATTNLALRRIEATPEGMRFFAQVRARGWLVPTSVAGQTPAPGSGPVGRAALLDDGTAVEVNSEMVGGRAQVVMRTLSGHVWGTPVPVTSSSGEATEAVVAGLPGGDLAVVWCDTRFGSAQLYYRSRIRGVWTAEQRLTTLAGSASRPSISADQRGGIHLAWLQTASGAPRLMFMYFSYYSPFADPFPLTGASELPDAPAVAAARDGISYVLWPERRLAPLGLWIVQFRPRSGFLPRQLIAPAVDVTLSGVHAVVDSSGTLHVVWQVSGAGVNDIHYQQRPGWISYSPDTVVESRGQSVKNPVLAVDRGGGLQLVMEALSSSVAQVRCKEWEPGHGWQVGSTEVTRVQDGSCSRPFIVPTGNGAVSVLYLGYPGGAGTLVARDRDLSAGPVTQVPASPEARPVALSLFPNPLRPGATLQVSSAAWTSESVPRADVFDVAGRRVASVPLDKHFGTWAGALSSSQTRSLASGIYFVRLRATSALTRLVVLR
;
A
#
# COMPACT_ATOMS: atom_id res chain seq x y z
N MET A 1 -49.99 33.06 29.86
CA MET A 1 -50.24 32.36 28.57
C MET A 1 -48.90 32.27 27.84
N SER A 2 -48.40 31.13 27.38
CA SER A 2 -48.85 29.74 27.51
C SER A 2 -47.63 28.84 27.80
N THR A 3 -47.75 27.89 28.72
CA THR A 3 -46.73 26.88 29.01
C THR A 3 -46.94 25.67 28.12
N TYR A 4 -45.90 25.20 27.40
CA TYR A 4 -45.89 23.85 26.84
C TYR A 4 -44.58 23.12 27.12
N ARG A 5 -44.69 21.78 27.26
CA ARG A 5 -43.73 20.92 27.95
C ARG A 5 -42.55 20.49 27.07
N ARG A 6 -41.43 20.17 27.74
CA ARG A 6 -40.33 19.36 27.20
C ARG A 6 -40.90 18.04 26.62
N SER A 7 -40.60 17.72 25.36
CA SER A 7 -40.58 16.34 24.89
C SER A 7 -39.23 15.72 25.23
N GLN A 8 -39.23 14.66 26.04
CA GLN A 8 -38.11 13.73 26.09
C GLN A 8 -38.25 12.78 24.91
N SER A 9 -37.36 12.90 23.93
CA SER A 9 -37.13 11.87 22.90
C SER A 9 -35.71 11.34 23.07
N THR A 10 -35.61 10.13 23.62
CA THR A 10 -34.39 9.34 23.67
C THR A 10 -34.00 8.86 22.27
N PRO A 11 -32.80 9.18 21.74
CA PRO A 11 -32.26 8.52 20.56
C PRO A 11 -31.58 7.22 21.00
N LEU A 12 -32.39 6.18 21.21
CA LEU A 12 -31.93 4.80 21.41
C LEU A 12 -31.55 4.22 20.04
N LEU A 13 -30.49 4.76 19.41
CA LEU A 13 -30.12 4.48 18.01
C LEU A 13 -28.66 4.84 17.68
N ALA A 14 -27.71 4.38 18.50
CA ALA A 14 -26.26 4.46 18.21
C ALA A 14 -25.46 3.30 18.83
N ALA A 15 -26.02 2.08 18.77
CA ALA A 15 -25.32 0.84 19.11
C ALA A 15 -25.56 -0.17 17.99
N ILE A 16 -24.99 0.12 16.80
CA ILE A 16 -24.96 -0.85 15.71
C ILE A 16 -24.10 -2.01 16.17
N LEU A 17 -24.67 -3.21 16.02
CA LEU A 17 -24.14 -4.49 16.47
C LEU A 17 -22.62 -4.62 16.27
N LEU A 18 -21.86 -4.66 17.38
CA LEU A 18 -20.70 -5.54 17.46
C LEU A 18 -21.19 -6.98 17.60
N ALA A 19 -21.87 -7.46 16.57
CA ALA A 19 -21.92 -8.89 16.31
C ALA A 19 -20.53 -9.25 15.79
N ALA A 20 -19.74 -9.93 16.60
CA ALA A 20 -18.70 -10.77 16.07
C ALA A 20 -19.41 -11.84 15.22
N LEU A 21 -19.55 -11.55 13.92
CA LEU A 21 -19.95 -12.54 12.93
C LEU A 21 -18.92 -13.66 13.04
N ALA A 22 -19.33 -14.79 13.61
CA ALA A 22 -18.64 -16.04 13.37
C ALA A 22 -18.63 -16.20 11.85
N ALA A 23 -17.46 -15.99 11.25
CA ALA A 23 -17.33 -15.95 9.81
C ALA A 23 -17.74 -17.32 9.28
N GLY A 24 -18.87 -17.35 8.56
CA GLY A 24 -19.24 -18.53 7.81
C GLY A 24 -18.11 -18.86 6.81
N PRO A 25 -17.93 -20.14 6.47
CA PRO A 25 -17.06 -20.50 5.36
C PRO A 25 -17.60 -19.88 4.07
N ALA A 26 -16.70 -19.51 3.16
CA ALA A 26 -17.06 -19.01 1.84
C ALA A 26 -17.90 -20.03 1.06
N ARG A 27 -18.61 -19.61 0.03
CA ARG A 27 -19.61 -20.43 -0.70
C ARG A 27 -19.47 -20.16 -2.20
N ALA A 28 -19.04 -21.08 -3.08
CA ALA A 28 -18.62 -20.76 -4.46
C ALA A 28 -18.96 -21.83 -5.53
N VAL A 29 -19.14 -21.42 -6.79
CA VAL A 29 -19.77 -22.22 -7.86
C VAL A 29 -19.37 -21.79 -9.28
N MET A 30 -19.48 -22.67 -10.28
CA MET A 30 -19.31 -22.31 -11.70
C MET A 30 -20.07 -21.03 -12.14
N PRO A 31 -19.40 -20.07 -12.83
CA PRO A 31 -20.04 -18.91 -13.43
C PRO A 31 -20.96 -19.28 -14.60
N PRO A 32 -22.00 -18.48 -14.89
CA PRO A 32 -22.91 -18.75 -16.00
C PRO A 32 -22.20 -18.60 -17.35
N ARG A 33 -22.52 -19.44 -18.34
CA ARG A 33 -21.92 -19.36 -19.69
C ARG A 33 -22.19 -18.02 -20.38
N ALA A 34 -23.36 -17.42 -20.17
CA ALA A 34 -23.70 -16.08 -20.64
C ALA A 34 -24.74 -15.42 -19.72
N GLY A 35 -24.78 -14.09 -19.71
CA GLY A 35 -25.80 -13.35 -18.97
C GLY A 35 -25.68 -13.46 -17.45
N PRO A 36 -26.77 -13.21 -16.71
CA PRO A 36 -26.78 -13.16 -15.26
C PRO A 36 -26.63 -14.53 -14.60
N LEU A 37 -26.11 -14.55 -13.37
CA LEU A 37 -26.35 -15.68 -12.47
C LEU A 37 -27.86 -15.88 -12.32
N PRO A 38 -28.38 -17.11 -12.52
CA PRO A 38 -29.78 -17.37 -12.31
C PRO A 38 -30.19 -17.22 -10.83
N LEU A 39 -31.48 -16.93 -10.62
CA LEU A 39 -32.01 -16.68 -9.28
C LEU A 39 -31.81 -17.85 -8.32
N ALA A 40 -31.91 -19.11 -8.77
CA ALA A 40 -31.73 -20.25 -7.86
C ALA A 40 -30.27 -20.46 -7.44
N VAL A 41 -29.29 -20.17 -8.32
CA VAL A 41 -27.87 -20.16 -7.94
C VAL A 41 -27.63 -19.06 -6.91
N SER A 42 -28.18 -17.87 -7.15
CA SER A 42 -28.17 -16.76 -6.20
C SER A 42 -28.85 -17.08 -4.85
N GLU A 43 -29.87 -17.94 -4.85
CA GLU A 43 -30.52 -18.44 -3.64
C GLU A 43 -29.70 -19.56 -2.97
N GLY A 44 -28.99 -20.40 -3.72
CA GLY A 44 -28.01 -21.36 -3.21
C GLY A 44 -26.91 -20.68 -2.40
N PHE A 45 -26.37 -19.56 -2.90
CA PHE A 45 -25.43 -18.71 -2.15
C PHE A 45 -26.03 -18.17 -0.85
N ARG A 46 -27.30 -17.73 -0.86
CA ARG A 46 -28.00 -17.23 0.35
C ARG A 46 -28.21 -18.36 1.36
N ASN A 47 -28.66 -19.51 0.88
CA ASN A 47 -29.00 -20.70 1.67
C ASN A 47 -27.76 -21.38 2.26
N GLY A 48 -26.63 -21.32 1.56
CA GLY A 48 -25.33 -21.80 2.05
C GLY A 48 -24.85 -23.11 1.47
N LEU A 49 -25.38 -23.52 0.32
CA LEU A 49 -25.10 -24.81 -0.30
C LEU A 49 -23.63 -25.00 -0.71
N PHE A 50 -22.94 -23.93 -1.09
CA PHE A 50 -21.73 -24.02 -1.92
C PHE A 50 -20.40 -24.02 -1.17
N ARG A 51 -20.34 -24.58 0.04
CA ARG A 51 -19.23 -24.36 0.99
C ARG A 51 -17.82 -24.64 0.43
N VAL A 52 -17.06 -23.56 0.26
CA VAL A 52 -15.62 -23.51 0.05
C VAL A 52 -14.90 -24.08 1.27
N ALA A 53 -13.82 -24.81 1.02
CA ALA A 53 -13.01 -25.40 2.07
C ALA A 53 -12.30 -24.33 2.92
N GLU A 54 -11.97 -24.67 4.17
CA GLU A 54 -10.87 -23.95 4.83
C GLU A 54 -9.57 -24.21 4.06
N ARG A 55 -8.74 -23.17 3.91
CA ARG A 55 -7.49 -23.25 3.15
C ARG A 55 -6.66 -24.42 3.65
N SER A 56 -6.32 -25.34 2.74
CA SER A 56 -5.51 -26.52 3.08
C SER A 56 -4.15 -26.10 3.68
N PRO A 57 -3.78 -26.59 4.88
CA PRO A 57 -2.47 -26.33 5.51
C PRO A 57 -1.28 -26.79 4.66
N ARG A 58 -1.52 -27.69 3.69
CA ARG A 58 -0.54 -28.25 2.76
C ARG A 58 -0.10 -27.27 1.67
N LEU A 59 -0.87 -26.21 1.44
CA LEU A 59 -0.64 -25.20 0.39
C LEU A 59 -0.05 -23.93 0.97
N GLY A 60 1.09 -24.04 1.64
CA GLY A 60 1.89 -22.91 2.11
C GLY A 60 3.04 -22.55 1.17
N THR A 61 3.80 -21.51 1.52
CA THR A 61 5.08 -21.14 0.88
C THR A 61 6.21 -22.17 1.05
N ALA A 62 5.95 -23.25 1.79
CA ALA A 62 6.92 -24.32 2.03
C ALA A 62 7.21 -25.12 0.75
N ALA A 63 8.46 -25.59 0.60
CA ALA A 63 8.90 -26.34 -0.57
C ALA A 63 8.38 -27.79 -0.64
N GLN A 64 7.36 -28.16 0.15
CA GLN A 64 6.73 -29.49 0.07
C GLN A 64 5.77 -29.54 -1.11
N GLN A 65 5.90 -30.59 -1.92
CA GLN A 65 4.93 -30.88 -2.97
C GLN A 65 3.71 -31.59 -2.36
N GLY A 66 2.54 -30.96 -2.43
CA GLY A 66 1.27 -31.57 -2.05
C GLY A 66 0.74 -32.46 -3.17
N THR A 67 0.28 -33.67 -2.82
CA THR A 67 -0.48 -34.54 -3.73
C THR A 67 -1.88 -34.72 -3.16
N TRP A 68 -2.90 -34.44 -3.97
CA TRP A 68 -4.29 -34.78 -3.69
C TRP A 68 -4.67 -36.03 -4.49
N VAL A 69 -5.47 -36.90 -3.89
CA VAL A 69 -5.98 -38.12 -4.52
C VAL A 69 -7.50 -38.05 -4.52
N VAL A 70 -8.10 -37.94 -5.71
CA VAL A 70 -9.52 -37.65 -5.89
C VAL A 70 -10.29 -38.88 -6.38
N PRO A 71 -11.24 -39.44 -5.61
CA PRO A 71 -12.16 -40.45 -6.09
C PRO A 71 -13.23 -39.81 -6.99
N VAL A 72 -13.49 -40.44 -8.14
CA VAL A 72 -14.53 -40.03 -9.07
C VAL A 72 -15.60 -41.13 -9.18
N ILE A 73 -16.87 -40.77 -8.99
CA ILE A 73 -18.02 -41.60 -9.36
C ILE A 73 -18.58 -41.04 -10.67
N VAL A 74 -18.84 -41.89 -11.67
CA VAL A 74 -19.54 -41.49 -12.89
C VAL A 74 -20.97 -42.05 -12.84
N VAL A 75 -21.99 -41.19 -12.97
CA VAL A 75 -23.40 -41.54 -12.73
C VAL A 75 -24.27 -41.41 -13.98
N ALA A 76 -24.96 -42.49 -14.34
CA ALA A 76 -26.09 -42.49 -15.26
C ALA A 76 -27.40 -42.32 -14.48
N TYR A 77 -28.44 -41.82 -15.14
CA TYR A 77 -29.80 -41.77 -14.60
C TYR A 77 -30.64 -42.95 -15.09
N ALA A 78 -31.79 -43.21 -14.46
CA ALA A 78 -32.72 -44.25 -14.87
C ALA A 78 -33.29 -44.05 -16.30
N ASP A 79 -33.34 -42.80 -16.77
CA ASP A 79 -33.83 -42.37 -18.09
C ASP A 79 -32.74 -41.90 -19.06
N GLN A 80 -31.51 -41.67 -18.58
CA GLN A 80 -30.41 -41.14 -19.39
C GLN A 80 -29.10 -41.90 -19.11
N PRO A 81 -28.64 -42.75 -20.07
CA PRO A 81 -27.37 -43.46 -19.96
C PRO A 81 -26.17 -42.54 -20.25
N LEU A 82 -25.00 -42.95 -19.74
CA LEU A 82 -23.71 -42.34 -20.08
C LEU A 82 -23.29 -42.64 -21.53
N ILE A 83 -22.71 -41.66 -22.20
CA ILE A 83 -21.96 -41.81 -23.45
C ILE A 83 -20.54 -42.34 -23.16
N TYR A 84 -19.93 -41.89 -22.05
CA TYR A 84 -18.56 -42.16 -21.65
C TYR A 84 -18.51 -42.98 -20.34
N SER A 85 -19.03 -44.21 -20.39
CA SER A 85 -19.09 -45.13 -19.26
C SER A 85 -17.78 -45.84 -18.88
N GLN A 86 -16.68 -45.61 -19.62
CA GLN A 86 -15.42 -46.34 -19.42
C GLN A 86 -14.49 -45.62 -18.42
N PRO A 87 -14.15 -46.24 -17.26
CA PRO A 87 -13.32 -45.62 -16.22
C PRO A 87 -11.99 -45.08 -16.73
N ASP A 88 -11.27 -45.86 -17.55
CA ASP A 88 -9.95 -45.48 -18.04
C ASP A 88 -9.98 -44.28 -18.99
N GLY A 89 -11.09 -44.07 -19.71
CA GLY A 89 -11.27 -42.87 -20.54
C GLY A 89 -11.29 -41.58 -19.71
N TRP A 90 -11.89 -41.63 -18.52
CA TRP A 90 -11.90 -40.53 -17.56
C TRP A 90 -10.58 -40.39 -16.81
N ASN A 91 -9.97 -41.51 -16.39
CA ASN A 91 -8.65 -41.52 -15.75
C ASN A 91 -7.61 -40.82 -16.64
N THR A 92 -7.58 -41.13 -17.94
CA THR A 92 -6.68 -40.49 -18.91
C THR A 92 -7.06 -39.03 -19.20
N ALA A 93 -8.35 -38.72 -19.37
CA ALA A 93 -8.78 -37.35 -19.68
C ALA A 93 -8.48 -36.34 -18.55
N LEU A 94 -8.73 -36.74 -17.30
CA LEU A 94 -8.61 -35.85 -16.14
C LEU A 94 -7.25 -35.93 -15.44
N PHE A 95 -6.60 -37.09 -15.42
CA PHE A 95 -5.43 -37.34 -14.55
C PHE A 95 -4.24 -37.98 -15.26
N ASP A 96 -4.12 -37.87 -16.59
CA ASP A 96 -2.89 -38.30 -17.27
C ASP A 96 -1.65 -37.58 -16.71
N THR A 97 -0.67 -38.38 -16.31
CA THR A 97 0.63 -37.94 -15.76
C THR A 97 1.79 -38.15 -16.75
N THR A 98 1.50 -38.73 -17.93
CA THR A 98 2.49 -39.08 -18.96
C THR A 98 2.67 -38.00 -20.03
N ALA A 99 1.84 -36.94 -20.00
CA ALA A 99 1.73 -35.91 -21.04
C ALA A 99 1.37 -36.49 -22.43
N GLY A 100 0.60 -37.59 -22.45
CA GLY A 100 0.02 -38.19 -23.65
C GLY A 100 -1.27 -37.50 -24.09
N THR A 101 -2.03 -36.90 -23.17
CA THR A 101 -3.23 -36.08 -23.48
C THR A 101 -2.81 -34.73 -24.10
N PRO A 102 -3.05 -34.46 -25.41
CA PRO A 102 -2.45 -33.30 -26.09
C PRO A 102 -2.94 -31.92 -25.63
N THR A 103 -4.13 -31.88 -25.03
CA THR A 103 -4.72 -30.68 -24.42
C THR A 103 -4.22 -30.43 -22.99
N GLY A 104 -3.52 -31.40 -22.38
CA GLY A 104 -3.24 -31.45 -20.95
C GLY A 104 -4.39 -32.02 -20.13
N SER A 105 -4.10 -32.34 -18.88
CA SER A 105 -5.02 -32.87 -17.86
C SER A 105 -5.15 -31.92 -16.66
N VAL A 106 -6.01 -32.24 -15.68
CA VAL A 106 -6.08 -31.50 -14.39
C VAL A 106 -4.76 -31.62 -13.63
N TYR A 107 -4.07 -32.77 -13.75
CA TYR A 107 -2.72 -32.96 -13.20
C TYR A 107 -1.74 -31.96 -13.81
N ASP A 108 -1.74 -31.80 -15.14
CA ASP A 108 -0.86 -30.87 -15.83
C ASP A 108 -1.18 -29.41 -15.51
N TYR A 109 -2.48 -29.04 -15.45
CA TYR A 109 -2.91 -27.70 -15.08
C TYR A 109 -2.39 -27.32 -13.68
N TYR A 110 -2.67 -28.14 -12.67
CA TYR A 110 -2.25 -27.82 -11.31
C TYR A 110 -0.74 -27.89 -11.11
N ARG A 111 -0.04 -28.76 -11.84
CA ARG A 111 1.42 -28.77 -11.87
C ARG A 111 1.99 -27.49 -12.49
N TRP A 112 1.37 -26.96 -13.54
CA TRP A 112 1.79 -25.72 -14.20
C TRP A 112 1.54 -24.49 -13.32
N VAL A 113 0.28 -24.20 -12.97
CA VAL A 113 -0.15 -23.00 -12.23
C VAL A 113 0.49 -22.89 -10.82
N SER A 114 0.88 -24.02 -10.22
CA SER A 114 1.55 -24.04 -8.91
C SER A 114 3.08 -24.03 -8.97
N GLY A 115 3.69 -24.01 -10.17
CA GLY A 115 5.13 -24.18 -10.34
C GLY A 115 5.64 -25.54 -9.84
N GLY A 116 4.82 -26.58 -9.96
CA GLY A 116 5.12 -27.95 -9.53
C GLY A 116 4.96 -28.23 -8.04
N ARG A 117 4.28 -27.36 -7.28
CA ARG A 117 4.02 -27.53 -5.84
C ARG A 117 2.79 -28.38 -5.54
N LEU A 118 1.83 -28.42 -6.46
CA LEU A 118 0.60 -29.18 -6.33
C LEU A 118 0.51 -30.22 -7.46
N ARG A 119 0.09 -31.43 -7.08
CA ARG A 119 -0.30 -32.51 -8.00
C ARG A 119 -1.72 -32.94 -7.64
N VAL A 120 -2.61 -32.92 -8.61
CA VAL A 120 -3.95 -33.49 -8.47
C VAL A 120 -3.97 -34.78 -9.28
N VAL A 121 -4.10 -35.91 -8.61
CA VAL A 121 -4.31 -37.21 -9.23
C VAL A 121 -5.66 -37.75 -8.77
N GLY A 122 -6.23 -38.68 -9.51
CA GLY A 122 -7.52 -39.25 -9.16
C GLY A 122 -7.78 -40.54 -9.90
N LYS A 123 -8.92 -41.14 -9.58
CA LYS A 123 -9.35 -42.42 -10.16
C LYS A 123 -10.87 -42.49 -10.18
N VAL A 124 -11.44 -42.94 -11.29
CA VAL A 124 -12.82 -43.44 -11.30
C VAL A 124 -12.90 -44.70 -10.43
N VAL A 125 -13.57 -44.56 -9.29
CA VAL A 125 -13.78 -45.66 -8.33
C VAL A 125 -15.04 -46.46 -8.65
N ALA A 126 -16.05 -45.82 -9.24
CA ALA A 126 -17.31 -46.46 -9.60
C ALA A 126 -17.97 -45.82 -10.83
N VAL A 127 -18.72 -46.62 -11.57
CA VAL A 127 -19.66 -46.18 -12.60
C VAL A 127 -21.00 -46.82 -12.29
N VAL A 128 -22.03 -46.01 -12.00
CA VAL A 128 -23.32 -46.49 -11.48
C VAL A 128 -24.49 -45.92 -12.25
N THR A 129 -25.61 -46.64 -12.28
CA THR A 129 -26.90 -46.11 -12.75
C THR A 129 -27.78 -45.86 -11.53
N LEU A 130 -28.22 -44.61 -11.37
CA LEU A 130 -29.05 -44.17 -10.25
C LEU A 130 -30.50 -44.64 -10.41
N PRO A 131 -31.24 -44.84 -9.30
CA PRO A 131 -32.59 -45.40 -9.34
C PRO A 131 -33.65 -44.43 -9.87
N ASN A 132 -33.39 -43.12 -9.92
CA ASN A 132 -34.34 -42.10 -10.37
C ASN A 132 -33.90 -41.41 -11.68
N THR A 133 -34.82 -40.65 -12.27
CA THR A 133 -34.61 -39.88 -13.49
C THR A 133 -33.72 -38.65 -13.27
N ARG A 134 -33.13 -38.09 -14.32
CA ARG A 134 -32.39 -36.81 -14.24
C ARG A 134 -33.24 -35.71 -13.59
N ASP A 135 -34.46 -35.52 -14.11
CA ASP A 135 -35.39 -34.48 -13.66
C ASP A 135 -35.78 -34.61 -12.17
N TYR A 136 -35.70 -35.82 -11.60
CA TYR A 136 -35.94 -36.06 -10.16
C TYR A 136 -34.88 -35.38 -9.28
N TYR A 137 -33.61 -35.48 -9.66
CA TYR A 137 -32.50 -34.86 -8.93
C TYR A 137 -32.40 -33.37 -9.24
N ALA A 138 -32.60 -32.97 -10.50
CA ALA A 138 -32.54 -31.56 -10.89
C ALA A 138 -33.70 -30.72 -10.34
N GLY A 139 -34.89 -31.31 -10.21
CA GLY A 139 -36.07 -30.68 -9.61
C GLY A 139 -36.54 -29.40 -10.31
N ASN A 140 -36.26 -29.23 -11.63
CA ASN A 140 -36.46 -28.00 -12.41
C ASN A 140 -35.77 -26.76 -11.77
N ASN A 141 -34.71 -26.99 -11.00
CA ASN A 141 -34.00 -25.98 -10.22
C ASN A 141 -32.48 -26.21 -10.22
N TRP A 142 -31.97 -26.86 -11.26
CA TRP A 142 -30.56 -27.22 -11.43
C TRP A 142 -29.94 -28.04 -10.29
N GLY A 143 -30.75 -28.80 -9.53
CA GLY A 143 -30.30 -29.54 -8.35
C GLY A 143 -30.29 -28.73 -7.06
N LEU A 144 -30.43 -27.40 -7.12
CA LEU A 144 -30.13 -26.45 -6.03
C LEU A 144 -31.21 -26.27 -4.96
N SER A 145 -32.14 -27.22 -4.85
CA SER A 145 -33.29 -27.12 -3.93
C SER A 145 -32.92 -27.56 -2.50
N LEU A 146 -32.60 -26.59 -1.64
CA LEU A 146 -32.18 -26.79 -0.24
C LEU A 146 -33.05 -27.80 0.53
N ASN A 147 -34.37 -27.64 0.50
CA ASN A 147 -35.32 -28.40 1.34
C ASN A 147 -36.02 -29.54 0.60
N SER A 148 -35.40 -30.08 -0.45
CA SER A 148 -36.01 -31.10 -1.32
C SER A 148 -35.33 -32.47 -1.27
N THR A 149 -34.27 -32.64 -0.47
CA THR A 149 -33.51 -33.89 -0.33
C THR A 149 -34.44 -35.09 -0.13
N PRO A 150 -34.35 -36.17 -0.94
CA PRO A 150 -33.30 -36.48 -1.93
C PRO A 150 -33.55 -35.99 -3.38
N ARG A 151 -34.51 -35.09 -3.64
CA ARG A 151 -34.75 -34.47 -4.96
C ARG A 151 -33.88 -33.23 -5.18
N ASN A 152 -32.57 -33.42 -5.10
CA ASN A 152 -31.50 -32.41 -5.25
C ASN A 152 -30.14 -33.09 -5.41
N ASP A 153 -29.07 -32.29 -5.57
CA ASP A 153 -27.70 -32.81 -5.71
C ASP A 153 -27.25 -33.66 -4.51
N CYS A 154 -27.64 -33.27 -3.28
CA CYS A 154 -27.35 -34.06 -2.09
C CYS A 154 -27.97 -35.47 -2.15
N GLY A 155 -29.18 -35.60 -2.71
CA GLY A 155 -29.80 -36.91 -2.93
C GLY A 155 -29.11 -37.73 -4.03
N LEU A 156 -28.67 -37.07 -5.11
CA LEU A 156 -27.88 -37.73 -6.16
C LEU A 156 -26.59 -38.33 -5.59
N VAL A 157 -25.83 -37.54 -4.84
CA VAL A 157 -24.55 -37.98 -4.26
C VAL A 157 -24.77 -39.12 -3.27
N ARG A 158 -25.84 -39.06 -2.49
CA ARG A 158 -26.22 -40.16 -1.59
C ARG A 158 -26.56 -41.43 -2.34
N ASP A 159 -27.45 -41.39 -3.33
CA ASP A 159 -27.81 -42.57 -4.12
C ASP A 159 -26.58 -43.15 -4.84
N ALA A 160 -25.65 -42.29 -5.30
CA ALA A 160 -24.39 -42.71 -5.92
C ALA A 160 -23.43 -43.41 -4.94
N LEU A 161 -23.31 -42.89 -3.72
CA LEU A 161 -22.51 -43.50 -2.65
C LEU A 161 -23.13 -44.81 -2.16
N GLU A 162 -24.43 -44.83 -1.87
CA GLU A 162 -25.19 -46.03 -1.46
C GLU A 162 -25.07 -47.15 -2.51
N ALA A 163 -24.95 -46.81 -3.81
CA ALA A 163 -24.78 -47.77 -4.91
C ALA A 163 -23.36 -48.35 -5.05
N CYS A 164 -22.31 -47.72 -4.52
CA CYS A 164 -20.92 -48.15 -4.73
C CYS A 164 -20.10 -48.45 -3.47
N ASP A 165 -20.52 -47.99 -2.29
CA ASP A 165 -19.75 -48.07 -1.04
C ASP A 165 -19.35 -49.50 -0.64
N ALA A 166 -20.17 -50.51 -0.94
CA ALA A 166 -19.84 -51.92 -0.67
C ALA A 166 -18.72 -52.50 -1.57
N ALA A 167 -18.27 -51.75 -2.59
CA ALA A 167 -17.29 -52.18 -3.60
C ALA A 167 -16.08 -51.23 -3.76
N VAL A 168 -16.06 -50.10 -3.05
CA VAL A 168 -15.00 -49.08 -3.09
C VAL A 168 -14.27 -49.06 -1.76
N ASP A 169 -12.94 -49.05 -1.79
CA ASP A 169 -12.09 -48.75 -0.63
C ASP A 169 -11.83 -47.23 -0.61
N TRP A 170 -12.38 -46.54 0.39
CA TRP A 170 -12.28 -45.09 0.55
C TRP A 170 -11.02 -44.64 1.29
N THR A 171 -10.31 -45.56 1.96
CA THR A 171 -9.15 -45.22 2.79
C THR A 171 -7.98 -44.52 2.07
N PRO A 172 -7.75 -44.66 0.74
CA PRO A 172 -6.69 -43.93 0.04
C PRO A 172 -6.98 -42.45 -0.21
N PHE A 173 -8.22 -41.99 0.01
CA PHE A 173 -8.68 -40.63 -0.31
C PHE A 173 -8.83 -39.72 0.92
N ASP A 174 -8.58 -40.27 2.12
CA ASP A 174 -8.23 -39.54 3.34
C ASP A 174 -6.70 -39.38 3.36
N VAL A 175 -6.18 -38.38 2.63
CA VAL A 175 -4.73 -38.25 2.44
C VAL A 175 -4.09 -37.58 3.66
N ASP A 176 -4.84 -36.84 4.49
CA ASP A 176 -4.33 -36.17 5.69
C ASP A 176 -4.53 -36.90 7.03
N GLY A 177 -5.39 -37.93 7.04
CA GLY A 177 -5.63 -38.79 8.18
C GLY A 177 -6.65 -38.24 9.18
N ASP A 178 -7.48 -37.27 8.78
CA ASP A 178 -8.55 -36.73 9.64
C ASP A 178 -9.77 -37.67 9.75
N GLY A 179 -9.83 -38.71 8.91
CA GLY A 179 -10.93 -39.67 8.83
C GLY A 179 -11.99 -39.34 7.76
N THR A 180 -11.76 -38.33 6.93
CA THR A 180 -12.70 -37.86 5.89
C THR A 180 -12.07 -37.97 4.50
N VAL A 181 -12.86 -38.28 3.48
CA VAL A 181 -12.43 -38.14 2.08
C VAL A 181 -12.22 -36.66 1.76
N ASP A 182 -10.99 -36.32 1.32
CA ASP A 182 -10.51 -34.95 1.07
C ASP A 182 -11.43 -34.16 0.11
N ALA A 183 -11.85 -34.80 -0.99
CA ALA A 183 -12.80 -34.27 -1.97
C ALA A 183 -13.39 -35.38 -2.86
N LEU A 184 -14.70 -35.64 -2.81
CA LEU A 184 -15.38 -36.53 -3.75
C LEU A 184 -15.75 -35.80 -5.04
N TRP A 185 -15.54 -36.42 -6.21
CA TRP A 185 -16.07 -35.93 -7.49
C TRP A 185 -17.18 -36.84 -8.01
N VAL A 186 -18.29 -36.24 -8.45
CA VAL A 186 -19.40 -36.96 -9.09
C VAL A 186 -19.66 -36.37 -10.47
N VAL A 187 -19.41 -37.17 -11.51
CA VAL A 187 -19.60 -36.81 -12.91
C VAL A 187 -20.93 -37.37 -13.39
N HIS A 188 -21.90 -36.51 -13.71
CA HIS A 188 -23.24 -36.96 -14.11
C HIS A 188 -23.44 -36.96 -15.62
N ALA A 189 -24.26 -37.90 -16.11
CA ALA A 189 -24.62 -37.96 -17.52
C ALA A 189 -25.22 -36.63 -18.02
N GLY A 190 -24.91 -36.26 -19.26
CA GLY A 190 -25.43 -35.04 -19.90
C GLY A 190 -24.57 -33.78 -19.72
N LEU A 191 -25.20 -32.62 -19.96
CA LEU A 191 -24.61 -31.28 -19.89
C LEU A 191 -24.80 -30.68 -18.50
N GLY A 192 -23.99 -29.68 -18.12
CA GLY A 192 -24.15 -28.95 -16.86
C GLY A 192 -25.21 -27.85 -16.95
N GLY A 193 -25.83 -27.53 -15.82
CA GLY A 193 -26.89 -26.53 -15.67
C GLY A 193 -26.45 -25.12 -16.07
N GLU A 194 -25.15 -24.82 -16.02
CA GLU A 194 -24.56 -23.57 -16.51
C GLU A 194 -24.69 -23.36 -18.03
N ALA A 195 -25.05 -24.42 -18.79
CA ALA A 195 -25.48 -24.35 -20.19
C ALA A 195 -26.87 -23.68 -20.36
N GLY A 196 -27.71 -23.70 -19.31
CA GLY A 196 -28.98 -22.96 -19.22
C GLY A 196 -30.26 -23.80 -19.10
N VAL A 197 -30.17 -25.13 -19.15
CA VAL A 197 -31.33 -26.05 -19.01
C VAL A 197 -31.58 -26.33 -17.52
N ARG A 198 -32.82 -26.17 -17.05
CA ARG A 198 -33.21 -26.29 -15.62
C ARG A 198 -33.24 -27.72 -15.07
N ASP A 199 -33.30 -28.68 -15.96
CA ASP A 199 -33.36 -30.11 -15.66
C ASP A 199 -31.96 -30.76 -15.69
N ASP A 200 -30.92 -29.99 -16.01
CA ASP A 200 -29.51 -30.37 -15.86
C ASP A 200 -28.94 -29.78 -14.56
N LEU A 201 -27.97 -30.43 -13.92
CA LEU A 201 -27.45 -30.04 -12.60
C LEU A 201 -26.39 -28.95 -12.70
N TRP A 202 -26.45 -27.92 -11.86
CA TRP A 202 -25.43 -26.87 -11.87
C TRP A 202 -24.12 -27.43 -11.28
N SER A 203 -23.01 -27.21 -11.97
CA SER A 203 -21.70 -27.65 -11.49
C SER A 203 -21.32 -26.90 -10.20
N ILE A 204 -21.12 -27.62 -9.09
CA ILE A 204 -20.99 -27.05 -7.73
C ILE A 204 -19.93 -27.77 -6.90
N THR A 205 -19.43 -27.11 -5.85
CA THR A 205 -18.71 -27.73 -4.73
C THR A 205 -19.46 -27.45 -3.43
N SER A 206 -19.70 -28.48 -2.62
CA SER A 206 -20.66 -28.45 -1.52
C SER A 206 -20.30 -29.45 -0.42
N GLN A 207 -21.01 -29.38 0.71
CA GLN A 207 -21.03 -30.44 1.72
C GLN A 207 -22.44 -30.99 1.88
N LEU A 208 -22.57 -32.32 2.06
CA LEU A 208 -23.86 -32.98 2.30
C LEU A 208 -24.61 -32.36 3.49
N THR A 209 -23.89 -31.96 4.53
CA THR A 209 -24.46 -31.30 5.73
C THR A 209 -25.04 -29.91 5.50
N ASP A 210 -24.76 -29.26 4.36
CA ASP A 210 -25.27 -27.91 4.07
C ASP A 210 -26.68 -27.94 3.45
N TRP A 211 -27.21 -29.13 3.15
CA TRP A 211 -28.54 -29.34 2.56
C TRP A 211 -29.60 -29.68 3.61
N GLY A 212 -30.85 -29.28 3.37
CA GLY A 212 -31.98 -29.57 4.26
C GLY A 212 -32.24 -31.07 4.32
N GLY A 213 -32.00 -31.69 5.48
CA GLY A 213 -32.09 -33.16 5.65
C GLY A 213 -30.87 -33.93 5.13
N GLY A 214 -29.82 -33.25 4.68
CA GLY A 214 -28.54 -33.84 4.34
C GLY A 214 -27.72 -34.18 5.60
N THR A 215 -26.90 -35.22 5.50
CA THR A 215 -26.04 -35.72 6.58
C THR A 215 -24.71 -36.18 5.98
N VAL A 216 -23.65 -36.17 6.79
CA VAL A 216 -22.40 -36.87 6.45
C VAL A 216 -22.72 -38.33 6.10
N PHE A 217 -22.09 -38.85 5.06
CA PHE A 217 -22.17 -40.25 4.69
C PHE A 217 -21.08 -41.05 5.43
N GLU A 218 -21.49 -42.10 6.13
CA GLU A 218 -20.59 -43.02 6.84
C GLU A 218 -20.33 -44.23 5.93
N THR A 219 -19.08 -44.45 5.54
CA THR A 219 -18.70 -45.53 4.62
C THR A 219 -18.56 -46.88 5.32
N ASN A 220 -18.46 -47.95 4.56
CA ASN A 220 -18.12 -49.27 5.10
C ASN A 220 -16.67 -49.41 5.59
N ASP A 221 -15.75 -48.49 5.27
CA ASP A 221 -14.33 -48.59 5.62
C ASP A 221 -13.98 -47.99 6.98
N LEU A 222 -13.00 -48.59 7.67
CA LEU A 222 -12.48 -48.07 8.94
C LEU A 222 -11.38 -47.03 8.71
N VAL A 223 -11.38 -45.96 9.50
CA VAL A 223 -10.25 -45.02 9.58
C VAL A 223 -9.00 -45.78 9.98
N ARG A 224 -7.88 -45.51 9.30
CA ARG A 224 -6.64 -46.28 9.47
C ARG A 224 -6.14 -46.29 10.92
N GLY A 225 -6.13 -47.46 11.54
CA GLY A 225 -5.72 -47.64 12.94
C GLY A 225 -6.85 -47.49 13.97
N SER A 226 -8.08 -47.22 13.52
CA SER A 226 -9.29 -47.27 14.34
C SER A 226 -9.98 -48.63 14.22
N SER A 227 -10.65 -49.07 15.29
CA SER A 227 -11.51 -50.26 15.31
C SER A 227 -13.01 -49.91 15.32
N THR A 228 -13.37 -48.63 15.39
CA THR A 228 -14.76 -48.16 15.56
C THR A 228 -15.12 -46.94 14.70
N LEU A 229 -14.16 -46.14 14.27
CA LEU A 229 -14.42 -44.97 13.42
C LEU A 229 -14.38 -45.38 11.95
N LYS A 230 -15.40 -44.95 11.20
CA LYS A 230 -15.52 -45.15 9.76
C LYS A 230 -14.97 -43.95 9.00
N ILE A 231 -14.51 -44.16 7.77
CA ILE A 231 -14.21 -43.07 6.84
C ILE A 231 -15.50 -42.32 6.53
N LEU A 232 -15.45 -41.00 6.58
CA LEU A 232 -16.58 -40.11 6.36
C LEU A 232 -16.50 -39.45 4.98
N ILE A 233 -17.65 -39.21 4.36
CA ILE A 233 -17.76 -38.40 3.16
C ILE A 233 -18.75 -37.27 3.44
N ASN A 234 -18.31 -36.04 3.30
CA ASN A 234 -19.17 -34.86 3.42
C ASN A 234 -19.01 -33.93 2.21
N ARG A 235 -17.77 -33.64 1.80
CA ARG A 235 -17.48 -32.75 0.67
C ARG A 235 -17.63 -33.47 -0.66
N PHE A 236 -18.34 -32.84 -1.59
CA PHE A 236 -18.46 -33.31 -2.97
C PHE A 236 -18.40 -32.15 -3.97
N SER A 237 -18.04 -32.48 -5.21
CA SER A 237 -18.24 -31.62 -6.38
C SER A 237 -19.06 -32.35 -7.45
N ILE A 238 -19.99 -31.64 -8.09
CA ILE A 238 -20.82 -32.11 -9.22
C ILE A 238 -20.26 -31.50 -10.52
N MET A 239 -20.01 -32.33 -11.53
CA MET A 239 -19.59 -31.89 -12.86
C MET A 239 -20.29 -32.69 -13.97
N PRO A 240 -20.46 -32.13 -15.18
CA PRO A 240 -21.12 -32.83 -16.28
C PRO A 240 -20.19 -33.79 -17.03
N GLU A 241 -20.80 -34.82 -17.62
CA GLU A 241 -20.16 -35.75 -18.55
C GLU A 241 -19.78 -35.06 -19.87
N LEU A 242 -20.64 -34.19 -20.41
CA LEU A 242 -20.56 -33.71 -21.79
C LEU A 242 -20.18 -32.23 -21.88
N SER A 243 -19.44 -31.89 -22.94
CA SER A 243 -19.07 -30.52 -23.25
C SER A 243 -20.23 -29.73 -23.86
N VAL A 244 -20.41 -28.50 -23.38
CA VAL A 244 -21.29 -27.48 -23.98
C VAL A 244 -20.67 -26.80 -25.20
N PHE A 245 -19.35 -26.90 -25.39
CA PHE A 245 -18.61 -26.29 -26.51
C PHE A 245 -18.25 -27.28 -27.63
N ARG A 246 -18.29 -28.58 -27.34
CA ARG A 246 -18.00 -29.70 -28.25
C ARG A 246 -19.11 -30.75 -28.11
N PRO A 247 -20.29 -30.56 -28.73
CA PRO A 247 -21.46 -31.38 -28.47
C PRO A 247 -21.24 -32.88 -28.71
N GLY A 248 -21.46 -33.69 -27.67
CA GLY A 248 -21.25 -35.13 -27.69
C GLY A 248 -19.82 -35.58 -27.33
N GLU A 249 -18.89 -34.65 -27.13
CA GLU A 249 -17.57 -34.92 -26.54
C GLU A 249 -17.61 -34.81 -25.00
N ARG A 250 -16.58 -35.34 -24.32
CA ARG A 250 -16.46 -35.19 -22.85
C ARG A 250 -16.30 -33.73 -22.46
N SER A 251 -16.83 -33.38 -21.29
CA SER A 251 -16.55 -32.10 -20.63
C SER A 251 -15.05 -31.91 -20.41
N GLU A 252 -14.55 -30.72 -20.72
CA GLU A 252 -13.14 -30.37 -20.66
C GLU A 252 -12.68 -29.98 -19.24
N ILE A 253 -11.37 -29.95 -19.00
CA ILE A 253 -10.78 -29.82 -17.65
C ILE A 253 -11.13 -28.53 -16.91
N GLY A 254 -11.60 -27.48 -17.59
CA GLY A 254 -11.91 -26.17 -17.00
C GLY A 254 -12.81 -26.25 -15.78
N VAL A 255 -14.01 -26.84 -15.92
CA VAL A 255 -14.98 -26.98 -14.80
C VAL A 255 -14.38 -27.75 -13.62
N PHE A 256 -13.67 -28.85 -13.89
CA PHE A 256 -12.98 -29.65 -12.88
C PHE A 256 -11.90 -28.84 -12.14
N CYS A 257 -11.18 -27.96 -12.84
CA CYS A 257 -10.18 -27.08 -12.22
C CYS A 257 -10.85 -25.98 -11.38
N HIS A 258 -11.94 -25.37 -11.85
CA HIS A 258 -12.64 -24.32 -11.10
C HIS A 258 -13.20 -24.84 -9.77
N GLU A 259 -13.94 -25.96 -9.81
CA GLU A 259 -14.49 -26.61 -8.62
C GLU A 259 -13.40 -27.12 -7.66
N PHE A 260 -12.27 -27.61 -8.20
CA PHE A 260 -11.12 -27.92 -7.35
C PHE A 260 -10.51 -26.67 -6.70
N GLY A 261 -10.58 -25.50 -7.34
CA GLY A 261 -10.21 -24.22 -6.74
C GLY A 261 -10.94 -23.93 -5.43
N HIS A 262 -12.24 -24.24 -5.36
CA HIS A 262 -13.04 -24.13 -4.13
C HIS A 262 -12.67 -25.19 -3.08
N THR A 263 -12.32 -26.40 -3.53
CA THR A 263 -11.75 -27.47 -2.68
C THR A 263 -10.42 -27.06 -2.02
N LEU A 264 -9.64 -26.17 -2.66
CA LEU A 264 -8.41 -25.60 -2.10
C LEU A 264 -8.62 -24.37 -1.21
N GLY A 265 -9.83 -23.80 -1.20
CA GLY A 265 -10.20 -22.63 -0.38
C GLY A 265 -10.35 -21.30 -1.13
N LEU A 266 -10.46 -21.30 -2.46
CA LEU A 266 -10.64 -20.06 -3.23
C LEU A 266 -12.12 -19.65 -3.35
N PRO A 267 -12.43 -18.35 -3.17
CA PRO A 267 -13.72 -17.78 -3.53
C PRO A 267 -13.85 -17.64 -5.06
N ASP A 268 -15.07 -17.43 -5.52
CA ASP A 268 -15.33 -16.80 -6.81
C ASP A 268 -14.84 -15.35 -6.80
N LEU A 269 -14.36 -14.93 -7.96
CA LEU A 269 -13.92 -13.55 -8.20
C LEU A 269 -14.81 -12.83 -9.22
N TYR A 270 -15.94 -13.41 -9.64
CA TYR A 270 -17.01 -12.69 -10.35
C TYR A 270 -18.10 -12.20 -9.37
N ASP A 271 -19.08 -11.42 -9.84
CA ASP A 271 -20.20 -11.01 -8.97
C ASP A 271 -21.22 -12.14 -8.78
N THR A 272 -21.30 -12.64 -7.55
CA THR A 272 -22.21 -13.71 -7.11
C THR A 272 -23.55 -13.20 -6.56
N ALA A 273 -23.79 -11.88 -6.56
CA ALA A 273 -24.93 -11.27 -5.87
C ALA A 273 -26.29 -11.54 -6.56
N PRO A 274 -27.39 -11.71 -5.79
CA PRO A 274 -28.74 -11.98 -6.32
C PRO A 274 -29.38 -10.91 -7.23
N ARG A 275 -28.67 -9.82 -7.54
CA ARG A 275 -29.09 -8.76 -8.48
C ARG A 275 -27.95 -8.30 -9.39
N GLY A 276 -26.80 -8.96 -9.38
CA GLY A 276 -25.54 -8.51 -10.03
C GLY A 276 -25.23 -9.13 -11.39
N GLY A 277 -26.11 -10.02 -11.86
CA GLY A 277 -25.80 -10.88 -12.99
C GLY A 277 -25.54 -10.12 -14.30
N SER A 278 -24.41 -10.45 -14.95
CA SER A 278 -23.88 -9.81 -16.17
C SER A 278 -23.62 -8.31 -16.08
N LEU A 279 -23.27 -7.77 -14.91
CA LEU A 279 -22.62 -6.46 -14.84
C LEU A 279 -21.20 -6.49 -14.27
N ASN A 280 -20.76 -7.48 -13.47
CA ASN A 280 -19.36 -7.54 -13.07
C ASN A 280 -18.80 -8.97 -13.11
N VAL A 281 -17.81 -9.20 -13.98
CA VAL A 281 -17.08 -10.48 -14.07
C VAL A 281 -15.74 -10.45 -13.31
N GLY A 282 -15.43 -9.36 -12.60
CA GLY A 282 -14.19 -9.18 -11.85
C GLY A 282 -12.96 -9.31 -12.75
N PRO A 283 -12.10 -10.33 -12.58
CA PRO A 283 -10.94 -10.57 -13.45
C PRO A 283 -11.28 -11.24 -14.78
N GLY A 284 -12.54 -11.64 -15.02
CA GLY A 284 -12.99 -12.21 -16.30
C GLY A 284 -12.18 -13.43 -16.78
N ILE A 285 -11.81 -13.43 -18.07
CA ILE A 285 -10.98 -14.46 -18.71
C ILE A 285 -9.57 -14.61 -18.11
N TRP A 286 -9.10 -13.64 -17.32
CA TRP A 286 -7.74 -13.64 -16.79
C TRP A 286 -7.57 -14.47 -15.51
N CYS A 287 -8.64 -15.05 -14.96
CA CYS A 287 -8.59 -15.89 -13.77
C CYS A 287 -9.56 -17.07 -13.84
N LEU A 288 -9.09 -18.26 -13.42
CA LEU A 288 -9.88 -19.49 -13.32
C LEU A 288 -11.10 -19.31 -12.42
N MET A 289 -10.99 -18.55 -11.34
CA MET A 289 -12.09 -18.29 -10.39
C MET A 289 -13.10 -17.24 -10.92
N SER A 290 -13.13 -17.04 -12.23
CA SER A 290 -14.09 -16.26 -12.99
C SER A 290 -14.28 -16.92 -14.36
N THR A 291 -14.66 -16.17 -15.39
CA THR A 291 -15.00 -16.72 -16.71
C THR A 291 -13.82 -17.34 -17.46
N GLY A 292 -12.58 -17.20 -16.97
CA GLY A 292 -11.40 -17.89 -17.50
C GLY A 292 -11.43 -19.41 -17.36
N VAL A 293 -12.40 -19.96 -16.60
CA VAL A 293 -12.77 -21.39 -16.63
C VAL A 293 -13.16 -21.89 -18.03
N TYR A 294 -13.77 -21.04 -18.85
CA TYR A 294 -14.18 -21.37 -20.22
C TYR A 294 -13.04 -21.23 -21.25
N GLY A 295 -11.81 -21.12 -20.77
CA GLY A 295 -10.65 -20.74 -21.58
C GLY A 295 -10.47 -19.23 -21.68
N THR A 296 -9.25 -18.82 -22.01
CA THR A 296 -8.87 -17.40 -22.16
C THR A 296 -9.46 -16.74 -23.42
N ASP A 297 -10.08 -17.52 -24.31
CA ASP A 297 -10.90 -17.10 -25.44
C ASP A 297 -12.43 -17.29 -25.20
N GLY A 298 -12.81 -17.78 -24.02
CA GLY A 298 -14.18 -18.12 -23.64
C GLY A 298 -14.82 -19.31 -24.35
N HIS A 299 -14.07 -20.08 -25.16
CA HIS A 299 -14.57 -21.17 -26.00
C HIS A 299 -13.67 -22.43 -26.06
N SER A 300 -12.55 -22.41 -25.31
CA SER A 300 -11.58 -23.49 -25.18
C SER A 300 -11.35 -23.86 -23.70
N PRO A 301 -12.35 -24.42 -22.99
CA PRO A 301 -12.24 -24.86 -21.59
C PRO A 301 -11.22 -26.00 -21.36
N GLU A 302 -10.65 -26.58 -22.41
CA GLU A 302 -9.45 -27.41 -22.33
C GLU A 302 -8.17 -26.62 -22.00
N TYR A 303 -8.20 -25.29 -22.18
CA TYR A 303 -7.12 -24.35 -21.86
C TYR A 303 -7.58 -23.26 -20.85
N PRO A 304 -7.97 -23.64 -19.62
CA PRO A 304 -8.42 -22.69 -18.61
C PRO A 304 -7.29 -21.76 -18.18
N SER A 305 -7.63 -20.51 -17.86
CA SER A 305 -6.65 -19.47 -17.53
C SER A 305 -5.84 -19.79 -16.27
N HIS A 306 -4.65 -19.18 -16.13
CA HIS A 306 -3.94 -19.10 -14.84
C HIS A 306 -4.84 -18.51 -13.73
N LEU A 307 -4.53 -18.79 -12.47
CA LEU A 307 -5.26 -18.24 -11.31
C LEU A 307 -5.10 -16.73 -11.09
N GLY A 308 -4.19 -16.07 -11.82
CA GLY A 308 -3.83 -14.67 -11.60
C GLY A 308 -3.22 -14.37 -10.21
N ALA A 309 -3.11 -13.08 -9.91
CA ALA A 309 -2.20 -12.60 -8.86
C ALA A 309 -2.60 -13.00 -7.43
N TRP A 310 -3.80 -12.60 -6.99
CA TRP A 310 -4.20 -12.80 -5.59
C TRP A 310 -4.23 -14.28 -5.16
N PRO A 311 -4.82 -15.24 -5.90
CA PRO A 311 -4.79 -16.64 -5.47
C PRO A 311 -3.37 -17.22 -5.37
N THR A 312 -2.48 -16.81 -6.29
CA THR A 312 -1.09 -17.28 -6.31
C THR A 312 -0.30 -16.75 -5.11
N LEU A 313 -0.56 -15.51 -4.66
CA LEU A 313 -0.06 -14.99 -3.38
C LEU A 313 -0.74 -15.64 -2.17
N HIS A 314 -2.05 -15.86 -2.23
CA HIS A 314 -2.83 -16.48 -1.17
C HIS A 314 -2.24 -17.85 -0.81
N PHE A 315 -2.04 -18.72 -1.81
CA PHE A 315 -1.37 -20.01 -1.63
C PHE A 315 0.14 -19.91 -1.36
N GLY A 316 0.77 -18.76 -1.63
CA GLY A 316 2.21 -18.59 -1.47
C GLY A 316 3.05 -19.33 -2.53
N TRP A 317 2.47 -19.55 -3.72
CA TRP A 317 3.16 -20.17 -4.85
C TRP A 317 4.12 -19.20 -5.56
N THR A 318 3.96 -17.89 -5.33
CA THR A 318 4.94 -16.86 -5.70
C THR A 318 5.10 -15.83 -4.57
N GLN A 319 5.99 -14.86 -4.77
CA GLN A 319 6.26 -13.78 -3.83
C GLN A 319 5.84 -12.42 -4.40
N ALA A 320 5.44 -11.52 -3.50
CA ALA A 320 5.24 -10.11 -3.81
C ALA A 320 6.56 -9.34 -3.77
N VAL A 321 6.79 -8.46 -4.75
CA VAL A 321 7.88 -7.48 -4.77
C VAL A 321 7.27 -6.10 -4.56
N ARG A 322 7.67 -5.40 -3.50
CA ARG A 322 7.22 -4.05 -3.15
C ARG A 322 8.34 -3.04 -3.42
N PRO A 323 8.20 -2.13 -4.40
CA PRO A 323 9.21 -1.11 -4.64
C PRO A 323 9.13 -0.01 -3.58
N THR A 324 10.22 0.22 -2.86
CA THR A 324 10.33 1.30 -1.85
C THR A 324 10.94 2.58 -2.42
N GLU A 325 11.60 2.48 -3.58
CA GLU A 325 12.17 3.60 -4.33
C GLU A 325 11.80 3.50 -5.81
N ASP A 326 11.80 4.65 -6.49
CA ASP A 326 11.60 4.70 -7.94
C ASP A 326 12.77 4.04 -8.68
N GLY A 327 12.47 3.23 -9.69
CA GLY A 327 13.52 2.46 -10.37
C GLY A 327 13.02 1.63 -11.55
N SER A 328 13.95 1.20 -12.38
CA SER A 328 13.67 0.24 -13.44
C SER A 328 13.57 -1.18 -12.88
N MET A 329 12.53 -1.90 -13.29
CA MET A 329 12.22 -3.26 -12.90
C MET A 329 11.97 -4.11 -14.14
N VAL A 330 12.12 -5.43 -14.01
CA VAL A 330 11.73 -6.42 -15.00
C VAL A 330 10.90 -7.48 -14.29
N LEU A 331 9.71 -7.77 -14.83
CA LEU A 331 8.78 -8.75 -14.28
C LEU A 331 8.70 -9.96 -15.24
N PRO A 332 9.28 -11.12 -14.88
CA PRO A 332 9.10 -12.37 -15.62
C PRO A 332 7.63 -12.82 -15.68
N PRO A 333 7.23 -13.62 -16.69
CA PRO A 333 5.87 -14.16 -16.81
C PRO A 333 5.47 -15.02 -15.59
N ILE A 334 4.24 -14.84 -15.10
CA ILE A 334 3.71 -15.62 -13.95
C ILE A 334 3.63 -17.11 -14.27
N GLU A 335 3.36 -17.47 -15.54
CA GLU A 335 3.31 -18.82 -16.07
C GLU A 335 4.67 -19.57 -15.98
N SER A 336 5.75 -18.83 -15.70
CA SER A 336 7.10 -19.36 -15.45
C SER A 336 7.56 -19.18 -13.99
N GLY A 337 6.63 -18.88 -13.06
CA GLY A 337 6.94 -18.62 -11.66
C GLY A 337 7.44 -17.20 -11.37
N GLY A 338 7.09 -16.22 -12.23
CA GLY A 338 7.37 -14.81 -12.00
C GLY A 338 6.79 -14.30 -10.66
N PRO A 339 7.45 -13.31 -10.01
CA PRO A 339 6.88 -12.63 -8.85
C PRO A 339 5.71 -11.73 -9.28
N ILE A 340 4.94 -11.28 -8.29
CA ILE A 340 3.89 -10.28 -8.48
C ILE A 340 4.41 -8.95 -7.93
N LEU A 341 4.19 -7.86 -8.65
CA LEU A 341 4.45 -6.52 -8.15
C LEU A 341 3.30 -6.12 -7.22
N ASP A 342 3.59 -5.89 -5.95
CA ASP A 342 2.66 -5.29 -5.00
C ASP A 342 3.00 -3.80 -4.92
N PHE A 343 2.16 -3.00 -5.58
CA PHE A 343 2.45 -1.65 -6.00
C PHE A 343 1.63 -0.65 -5.21
N TRP A 344 2.28 -0.04 -4.23
CA TRP A 344 1.76 1.09 -3.48
C TRP A 344 2.86 2.08 -3.08
N PHE A 345 2.44 3.20 -2.49
CA PHE A 345 3.28 4.32 -2.12
C PHE A 345 4.46 3.89 -1.24
N GLN A 346 5.68 4.01 -1.76
CA GLN A 346 6.94 3.60 -1.13
C GLN A 346 6.94 2.16 -0.55
N GLY A 347 6.10 1.26 -1.07
CA GLY A 347 5.92 -0.08 -0.51
C GLY A 347 5.26 -0.12 0.87
N GLU A 348 4.67 0.99 1.34
CA GLU A 348 3.87 1.07 2.56
C GLU A 348 2.61 0.20 2.44
N THR A 349 2.18 -0.40 3.55
CA THR A 349 0.92 -1.17 3.59
C THR A 349 -0.29 -0.26 3.53
N SER A 350 -1.29 -0.62 2.73
CA SER A 350 -2.53 0.13 2.58
C SER A 350 -3.70 -0.82 2.33
N SER A 351 -4.90 -0.42 2.76
CA SER A 351 -6.14 -1.15 2.45
C SER A 351 -6.50 -1.05 0.97
N GLU A 352 -6.10 0.02 0.28
CA GLU A 352 -6.12 0.10 -1.18
C GLU A 352 -4.70 -0.06 -1.75
N HIS A 353 -4.49 -0.98 -2.68
CA HIS A 353 -3.22 -1.12 -3.41
C HIS A 353 -3.43 -1.73 -4.81
N TYR A 354 -2.35 -1.93 -5.57
CA TYR A 354 -2.40 -2.65 -6.85
C TYR A 354 -1.53 -3.90 -6.83
N LEU A 355 -2.02 -5.00 -7.39
CA LEU A 355 -1.20 -6.16 -7.74
C LEU A 355 -0.99 -6.17 -9.25
N VAL A 356 0.25 -6.35 -9.72
CA VAL A 356 0.57 -6.41 -11.15
C VAL A 356 1.36 -7.67 -11.48
N GLU A 357 0.89 -8.42 -12.45
CA GLU A 357 1.54 -9.63 -12.99
C GLU A 357 1.83 -9.47 -14.48
N TYR A 358 2.80 -10.21 -15.02
CA TYR A 358 3.03 -10.29 -16.47
C TYR A 358 2.46 -11.60 -17.01
N ARG A 359 1.60 -11.51 -18.04
CA ARG A 359 0.97 -12.65 -18.72
C ARG A 359 1.47 -12.84 -20.16
N ARG A 360 1.63 -14.09 -20.56
CA ARG A 360 2.13 -14.54 -21.87
C ARG A 360 1.38 -15.78 -22.37
N ARG A 361 1.43 -16.04 -23.68
CA ARG A 361 0.80 -17.22 -24.31
C ARG A 361 1.61 -18.50 -24.04
N LEU A 362 1.64 -18.93 -22.78
CA LEU A 362 2.42 -20.06 -22.28
C LEU A 362 1.52 -21.04 -21.52
N GLY A 363 1.75 -22.34 -21.68
CA GLY A 363 0.94 -23.37 -21.01
C GLY A 363 -0.54 -23.28 -21.39
N PHE A 364 -1.41 -23.24 -20.40
CA PHE A 364 -2.86 -23.13 -20.61
C PHE A 364 -3.31 -21.69 -20.93
N ASP A 365 -2.50 -20.67 -20.64
CA ASP A 365 -2.74 -19.28 -21.08
C ASP A 365 -2.44 -19.04 -22.58
N ARG A 366 -2.15 -20.09 -23.35
CA ARG A 366 -1.82 -20.02 -24.80
C ARG A 366 -2.80 -19.22 -25.66
N ASN A 367 -4.06 -19.08 -25.24
CA ASN A 367 -5.12 -18.39 -25.97
C ASN A 367 -5.39 -16.94 -25.46
N ILE A 368 -4.60 -16.38 -24.53
CA ILE A 368 -4.84 -15.00 -24.04
C ILE A 368 -4.88 -13.99 -25.20
N PRO A 369 -5.80 -12.99 -25.16
CA PRO A 369 -6.05 -12.11 -26.29
C PRO A 369 -4.89 -11.16 -26.58
N ALA A 370 -4.09 -10.80 -25.57
CA ALA A 370 -2.80 -10.12 -25.72
C ALA A 370 -1.83 -10.51 -24.59
N GLU A 371 -0.52 -10.45 -24.83
CA GLU A 371 0.50 -10.51 -23.77
C GLU A 371 0.67 -9.12 -23.14
N GLY A 372 0.92 -9.05 -21.83
CA GLY A 372 1.09 -7.77 -21.14
C GLY A 372 0.96 -7.87 -19.63
N LEU A 373 1.14 -6.73 -18.95
CA LEU A 373 0.86 -6.58 -17.52
C LEU A 373 -0.65 -6.57 -17.29
N ILE A 374 -1.14 -7.44 -16.42
CA ILE A 374 -2.48 -7.32 -15.84
C ILE A 374 -2.33 -6.61 -14.49
N ALA A 375 -2.96 -5.45 -14.35
CA ALA A 375 -3.00 -4.69 -13.11
C ALA A 375 -4.35 -4.88 -12.43
N TYR A 376 -4.36 -5.36 -11.18
CA TYR A 376 -5.53 -5.48 -10.33
C TYR A 376 -5.54 -4.36 -9.30
N ARG A 377 -6.65 -3.64 -9.15
CA ARG A 377 -6.93 -2.78 -7.99
C ARG A 377 -7.52 -3.64 -6.88
N VAL A 378 -6.95 -3.55 -5.69
CA VAL A 378 -7.32 -4.33 -4.50
C VAL A 378 -7.80 -3.41 -3.39
N ASP A 379 -8.95 -3.74 -2.80
CA ASP A 379 -9.47 -3.21 -1.53
C ASP A 379 -9.44 -4.37 -0.51
N GLU A 380 -8.39 -4.42 0.31
CA GLU A 380 -8.10 -5.49 1.28
C GLU A 380 -9.18 -5.62 2.38
N ASP A 381 -9.73 -4.50 2.85
CA ASP A 381 -10.77 -4.54 3.88
C ASP A 381 -12.06 -5.11 3.30
N GLY A 382 -12.44 -4.68 2.09
CA GLY A 382 -13.53 -5.28 1.33
C GLY A 382 -13.28 -6.74 0.97
N PHE A 383 -12.07 -7.09 0.53
CA PHE A 383 -11.67 -8.45 0.18
C PHE A 383 -11.81 -9.37 1.38
N ARG A 384 -11.18 -9.02 2.51
CA ARG A 384 -11.23 -9.79 3.76
C ARG A 384 -12.65 -9.89 4.32
N ALA A 385 -13.43 -8.82 4.27
CA ALA A 385 -14.80 -8.81 4.80
C ALA A 385 -15.77 -9.64 3.93
N ARG A 386 -15.55 -9.71 2.62
CA ARG A 386 -16.49 -10.36 1.68
C ARG A 386 -16.07 -11.75 1.20
N THR A 387 -14.80 -12.14 1.33
CA THR A 387 -14.32 -13.51 1.03
C THR A 387 -15.11 -14.58 1.78
N PRO A 388 -15.36 -14.50 3.11
CA PRO A 388 -16.09 -15.54 3.85
C PRO A 388 -17.56 -15.71 3.46
N SER A 389 -18.12 -14.79 2.67
CA SER A 389 -19.46 -14.91 2.08
C SER A 389 -19.43 -15.12 0.57
N ASN A 390 -18.22 -15.20 -0.01
CA ASN A 390 -17.95 -15.19 -1.45
C ASN A 390 -18.60 -14.02 -2.21
N LEU A 391 -18.50 -12.82 -1.64
CA LEU A 391 -19.06 -11.58 -2.21
C LEU A 391 -17.94 -10.60 -2.61
N VAL A 392 -16.73 -11.09 -2.89
CA VAL A 392 -15.50 -10.28 -3.09
C VAL A 392 -15.76 -9.11 -4.04
N ASN A 393 -16.33 -9.43 -5.20
CA ASN A 393 -16.62 -8.50 -6.28
C ASN A 393 -18.10 -8.10 -6.40
N SER A 394 -18.89 -8.41 -5.38
CA SER A 394 -20.31 -8.08 -5.32
C SER A 394 -20.59 -6.67 -4.79
N GLY A 395 -21.63 -6.07 -5.36
CA GLY A 395 -22.13 -4.75 -4.97
C GLY A 395 -21.44 -3.59 -5.71
N PRO A 396 -21.74 -2.33 -5.33
CA PRO A 396 -21.34 -1.15 -6.09
C PRO A 396 -19.84 -0.83 -6.03
N VAL A 397 -19.09 -1.48 -5.14
CA VAL A 397 -17.66 -1.25 -4.93
C VAL A 397 -16.94 -2.61 -4.82
N PRO A 398 -16.54 -3.21 -5.95
CA PRO A 398 -15.86 -4.50 -5.96
C PRO A 398 -14.45 -4.43 -5.31
N ALA A 399 -14.01 -5.52 -4.66
CA ALA A 399 -12.73 -5.56 -3.95
C ALA A 399 -11.52 -5.85 -4.85
N TYR A 400 -11.70 -6.50 -6.00
CA TYR A 400 -10.63 -7.09 -6.79
C TYR A 400 -10.91 -7.00 -8.29
N THR A 401 -10.52 -5.90 -8.92
CA THR A 401 -10.87 -5.60 -10.31
C THR A 401 -9.64 -5.34 -11.16
N ILE A 402 -9.65 -5.80 -12.41
CA ILE A 402 -8.62 -5.38 -13.37
C ILE A 402 -8.79 -3.89 -13.67
N VAL A 403 -7.67 -3.19 -13.78
CA VAL A 403 -7.55 -1.84 -14.33
C VAL A 403 -7.24 -2.02 -15.81
N GLU A 404 -8.25 -2.00 -16.66
CA GLU A 404 -8.10 -2.21 -18.11
C GLU A 404 -7.37 -1.04 -18.74
N ALA A 405 -6.35 -1.31 -19.56
CA ALA A 405 -5.47 -0.29 -20.13
C ALA A 405 -6.16 0.71 -21.07
N ASP A 406 -7.39 0.44 -21.51
CA ASP A 406 -8.23 1.37 -22.29
C ASP A 406 -9.17 2.25 -21.45
N GLY A 407 -9.29 1.96 -20.14
CA GLY A 407 -10.19 2.66 -19.22
C GLY A 407 -11.68 2.37 -19.45
N GLY A 408 -12.02 1.35 -20.23
CA GLY A 408 -13.39 1.01 -20.61
C GLY A 408 -14.30 0.65 -19.44
N ASN A 409 -13.73 0.09 -18.36
CA ASN A 409 -14.45 -0.54 -17.25
C ASN A 409 -15.39 -1.67 -17.73
N ASP A 410 -15.04 -2.34 -18.82
CA ASP A 410 -15.87 -3.30 -19.56
C ASP A 410 -16.13 -4.59 -18.75
N LEU A 411 -15.14 -5.07 -18.01
CA LEU A 411 -15.24 -6.19 -17.05
C LEU A 411 -16.19 -5.87 -15.89
N THR A 412 -16.08 -4.67 -15.32
CA THR A 412 -16.88 -4.22 -14.15
C THR A 412 -18.26 -3.65 -14.51
N ALA A 413 -18.53 -3.48 -15.81
CA ALA A 413 -19.83 -3.13 -16.36
C ALA A 413 -20.45 -4.24 -17.24
N GLY A 414 -19.80 -5.41 -17.33
CA GLY A 414 -20.31 -6.61 -17.99
C GLY A 414 -20.43 -6.49 -19.51
N ARG A 415 -19.74 -5.51 -20.11
CA ARG A 415 -19.72 -5.27 -21.56
C ARG A 415 -18.84 -6.29 -22.29
N SER A 416 -17.81 -6.79 -21.63
CA SER A 416 -16.95 -7.87 -22.11
C SER A 416 -16.69 -8.90 -21.00
N ARG A 417 -15.95 -9.96 -21.34
CA ARG A 417 -15.34 -10.87 -20.36
C ARG A 417 -13.83 -10.64 -20.21
N GLY A 418 -13.33 -9.54 -20.75
CA GLY A 418 -11.93 -9.22 -20.95
C GLY A 418 -11.49 -9.41 -22.41
N ASP A 419 -10.56 -8.59 -22.88
CA ASP A 419 -10.05 -8.64 -24.25
C ASP A 419 -8.60 -8.13 -24.40
N ALA A 420 -8.14 -7.92 -25.63
CA ALA A 420 -6.77 -7.54 -25.95
C ALA A 420 -6.39 -6.11 -25.49
N ARG A 421 -7.36 -5.31 -25.04
CA ARG A 421 -7.20 -3.92 -24.57
C ARG A 421 -6.99 -3.82 -23.06
N ASP A 422 -7.21 -4.89 -22.31
CA ASP A 422 -7.02 -4.92 -20.85
C ASP A 422 -5.54 -4.79 -20.42
N PRO A 423 -4.55 -5.47 -21.05
CA PRO A 423 -3.17 -5.49 -20.56
C PRO A 423 -2.36 -4.24 -20.92
N PHE A 424 -1.32 -3.92 -20.14
CA PHE A 424 -0.31 -2.91 -20.48
C PHE A 424 0.98 -3.57 -21.02
N PRO A 425 1.51 -3.20 -22.20
CA PRO A 425 0.98 -2.20 -23.11
C PRO A 425 -0.14 -2.75 -24.01
N GLY A 426 -0.31 -4.08 -24.07
CA GLY A 426 -1.43 -4.76 -24.74
C GLY A 426 -1.54 -4.43 -26.23
N SER A 427 -2.76 -4.58 -26.79
CA SER A 427 -3.02 -4.22 -28.19
C SER A 427 -3.04 -2.71 -28.47
N LEU A 428 -3.25 -1.89 -27.45
CA LEU A 428 -3.32 -0.43 -27.55
C LEU A 428 -1.96 0.27 -27.42
N ASN A 429 -0.91 -0.48 -27.11
CA ASN A 429 0.44 0.01 -26.86
C ASN A 429 0.52 1.09 -25.74
N VAL A 430 -0.21 0.89 -24.64
CA VAL A 430 -0.26 1.82 -23.49
C VAL A 430 1.00 1.63 -22.63
N THR A 431 2.06 2.33 -23.01
CA THR A 431 3.40 2.22 -22.39
C THR A 431 3.60 3.05 -21.11
N GLU A 432 2.59 3.83 -20.70
CA GLU A 432 2.56 4.54 -19.41
C GLU A 432 1.18 4.41 -18.73
N TRP A 433 1.19 4.12 -17.43
CA TRP A 433 0.04 4.17 -16.54
C TRP A 433 0.37 5.12 -15.39
N THR A 434 -0.39 6.21 -15.27
CA THR A 434 -0.07 7.37 -14.42
C THR A 434 -1.32 7.96 -13.79
N GLU A 435 -1.18 8.89 -12.84
CA GLU A 435 -2.34 9.49 -12.17
C GLU A 435 -3.20 10.37 -13.08
N ASP A 436 -2.63 10.96 -14.12
CA ASP A 436 -3.33 11.76 -15.14
C ASP A 436 -3.84 10.96 -16.34
N GLY A 437 -3.59 9.65 -16.36
CA GLY A 437 -4.01 8.75 -17.44
C GLY A 437 -5.51 8.44 -17.45
N GLN A 438 -5.94 7.73 -18.48
CA GLN A 438 -7.19 6.96 -18.50
C GLN A 438 -6.83 5.56 -19.03
N PRO A 439 -6.81 4.51 -18.18
CA PRO A 439 -7.07 4.53 -16.73
C PRO A 439 -5.97 5.27 -15.95
N ASN A 440 -6.23 5.54 -14.66
CA ASN A 440 -5.27 6.20 -13.76
C ASN A 440 -4.94 5.39 -12.50
N THR A 441 -3.87 5.82 -11.85
CA THR A 441 -3.36 5.29 -10.57
C THR A 441 -3.88 6.03 -9.33
N ARG A 442 -4.83 6.97 -9.45
CA ARG A 442 -5.42 7.70 -8.29
C ARG A 442 -6.15 6.72 -7.36
N SER A 443 -6.31 7.10 -6.08
CA SER A 443 -7.10 6.31 -5.12
C SER A 443 -8.55 6.20 -5.56
N ARG A 444 -9.31 5.28 -4.95
CA ARG A 444 -10.76 5.15 -5.18
C ARG A 444 -11.55 6.42 -4.81
N SER A 445 -11.01 7.25 -3.93
CA SER A 445 -11.56 8.58 -3.58
C SER A 445 -11.17 9.70 -4.55
N GLY A 446 -10.36 9.41 -5.58
CA GLY A 446 -9.86 10.40 -6.54
C GLY A 446 -8.62 11.18 -6.08
N ALA A 447 -8.04 10.83 -4.92
CA ALA A 447 -6.85 11.50 -4.40
C ALA A 447 -5.58 11.09 -5.17
N THR A 448 -4.70 12.07 -5.38
CA THR A 448 -3.41 11.92 -6.05
C THR A 448 -2.49 10.98 -5.26
N THR A 449 -1.89 10.00 -5.95
CA THR A 449 -1.06 8.94 -5.34
C THR A 449 0.42 9.07 -5.66
N ASN A 450 0.79 9.83 -6.69
CA ASN A 450 2.13 9.90 -7.29
C ASN A 450 2.66 8.55 -7.81
N LEU A 451 1.78 7.56 -8.01
CA LEU A 451 2.15 6.24 -8.54
C LEU A 451 2.17 6.25 -10.06
N ALA A 452 3.19 5.65 -10.68
CA ALA A 452 3.20 5.40 -12.12
C ALA A 452 4.04 4.19 -12.51
N LEU A 453 3.60 3.48 -13.55
CA LEU A 453 4.45 2.58 -14.34
C LEU A 453 4.71 3.23 -15.69
N ARG A 454 5.98 3.42 -16.06
CA ARG A 454 6.39 4.15 -17.27
C ARG A 454 7.32 3.30 -18.13
N ARG A 455 7.34 3.55 -19.45
CA ARG A 455 8.19 2.82 -20.41
C ARG A 455 7.99 1.30 -20.31
N ILE A 456 6.73 0.88 -20.30
CA ILE A 456 6.35 -0.53 -20.22
C ILE A 456 6.65 -1.18 -21.58
N GLU A 457 7.62 -2.10 -21.62
CA GLU A 457 8.13 -2.71 -22.85
C GLU A 457 8.55 -4.18 -22.63
N ALA A 458 8.24 -5.05 -23.60
CA ALA A 458 8.63 -6.47 -23.51
C ALA A 458 10.12 -6.67 -23.82
N THR A 459 10.81 -7.48 -23.02
CA THR A 459 12.20 -7.90 -23.21
C THR A 459 12.31 -9.43 -23.15
N PRO A 460 13.44 -10.04 -23.58
CA PRO A 460 13.64 -11.49 -23.48
C PRO A 460 13.51 -12.04 -22.04
N GLU A 461 13.81 -11.22 -21.03
CA GLU A 461 13.80 -11.57 -19.61
C GLU A 461 12.44 -11.39 -18.92
N GLY A 462 11.52 -10.62 -19.52
CA GLY A 462 10.22 -10.27 -18.94
C GLY A 462 9.68 -8.94 -19.44
N MET A 463 8.67 -8.39 -18.77
CA MET A 463 8.20 -7.02 -19.03
C MET A 463 9.05 -6.02 -18.25
N ARG A 464 9.74 -5.11 -18.94
CA ARG A 464 10.52 -4.01 -18.35
C ARG A 464 9.63 -2.78 -18.17
N PHE A 465 9.82 -2.07 -17.06
CA PHE A 465 9.19 -0.78 -16.81
C PHE A 465 10.01 0.04 -15.80
N PHE A 466 9.66 1.31 -15.64
CA PHE A 466 10.11 2.17 -14.55
C PHE A 466 8.94 2.38 -13.58
N ALA A 467 9.08 1.88 -12.36
CA ALA A 467 8.13 2.11 -11.27
C ALA A 467 8.46 3.43 -10.58
N GLN A 468 7.44 4.27 -10.41
CA GLN A 468 7.46 5.49 -9.59
C GLN A 468 6.51 5.26 -8.40
N VAL A 469 7.02 5.44 -7.18
CA VAL A 469 6.30 5.13 -5.92
C VAL A 469 6.14 6.32 -4.98
N ARG A 470 6.47 7.52 -5.44
CA ARG A 470 6.42 8.78 -4.68
C ARG A 470 6.43 10.01 -5.60
N ALA A 471 6.23 11.19 -5.01
CA ALA A 471 6.32 12.45 -5.76
C ALA A 471 7.72 12.65 -6.36
N ARG A 472 7.76 13.02 -7.64
CA ARG A 472 9.00 13.23 -8.41
C ARG A 472 9.71 14.55 -8.04
N GLY A 473 10.91 14.73 -8.57
CA GLY A 473 11.59 16.03 -8.63
C GLY A 473 12.51 16.38 -7.46
N TRP A 474 12.58 15.55 -6.41
CA TRP A 474 13.51 15.78 -5.30
C TRP A 474 14.97 15.67 -5.73
N LEU A 475 15.67 16.80 -5.69
CA LEU A 475 17.10 16.88 -5.98
C LEU A 475 17.95 16.29 -4.84
N VAL A 476 19.26 16.21 -5.06
CA VAL A 476 20.23 15.82 -4.02
C VAL A 476 20.26 16.91 -2.93
N PRO A 477 20.25 16.56 -1.63
CA PRO A 477 20.35 17.55 -0.57
C PRO A 477 21.68 18.31 -0.64
N THR A 478 21.64 19.63 -0.39
CA THR A 478 22.81 20.50 -0.38
C THR A 478 23.01 21.13 0.99
N SER A 479 24.25 21.15 1.47
CA SER A 479 24.59 21.87 2.70
C SER A 479 24.50 23.37 2.48
N VAL A 480 23.77 24.07 3.34
CA VAL A 480 23.65 25.53 3.29
C VAL A 480 24.85 26.15 4.00
N ALA A 481 25.59 27.03 3.32
CA ALA A 481 26.79 27.64 3.86
C ALA A 481 26.48 28.48 5.11
N GLY A 482 27.13 28.20 6.25
CA GLY A 482 26.80 28.84 7.53
C GLY A 482 27.64 28.35 8.70
N GLN A 483 27.36 28.90 9.88
CA GLN A 483 27.78 28.29 11.15
C GLN A 483 26.64 27.42 11.72
N THR A 484 26.93 26.66 12.78
CA THR A 484 25.94 25.85 13.47
C THR A 484 24.74 26.71 13.92
N PRO A 485 23.51 26.38 13.49
CA PRO A 485 22.31 27.05 13.95
C PRO A 485 22.15 26.93 15.47
N ALA A 486 21.78 28.05 16.10
CA ALA A 486 21.56 28.11 17.53
C ALA A 486 20.41 27.19 17.96
N PRO A 487 20.46 26.63 19.19
CA PRO A 487 19.31 26.00 19.82
C PRO A 487 18.11 26.97 19.85
N GLY A 488 16.91 26.46 19.59
CA GLY A 488 15.70 27.27 19.53
C GLY A 488 14.46 26.41 19.36
N SER A 489 13.29 26.95 19.72
CA SER A 489 12.02 26.23 19.62
C SER A 489 11.29 26.51 18.30
N GLY A 490 10.64 25.48 17.77
CA GLY A 490 9.71 25.57 16.63
C GLY A 490 10.31 25.89 15.23
N PRO A 491 9.56 25.56 14.16
CA PRO A 491 9.94 25.87 12.78
C PRO A 491 9.41 27.22 12.25
N VAL A 492 8.46 27.84 12.95
CA VAL A 492 7.59 28.90 12.42
C VAL A 492 8.35 30.11 11.88
N GLY A 493 7.94 30.60 10.71
CA GLY A 493 8.31 31.94 10.21
C GLY A 493 9.76 32.14 9.77
N ARG A 494 10.57 31.08 9.61
CA ARG A 494 12.01 31.22 9.29
C ARG A 494 12.33 31.52 7.84
N ALA A 495 11.35 31.48 6.94
CA ALA A 495 11.54 31.80 5.53
C ALA A 495 10.30 32.42 4.90
N ALA A 496 10.50 33.16 3.82
CA ALA A 496 9.44 33.83 3.06
C ALA A 496 9.77 33.84 1.57
N LEU A 497 8.73 33.74 0.73
CA LEU A 497 8.78 34.16 -0.67
C LEU A 497 8.36 35.63 -0.74
N LEU A 498 9.19 36.47 -1.36
CA LEU A 498 8.91 37.89 -1.57
C LEU A 498 8.09 38.11 -2.85
N ASP A 499 7.44 39.28 -2.97
CA ASP A 499 6.58 39.63 -4.11
C ASP A 499 7.32 39.64 -5.47
N ASP A 500 8.63 39.88 -5.47
CA ASP A 500 9.49 39.83 -6.66
C ASP A 500 9.88 38.39 -7.05
N GLY A 501 9.50 37.39 -6.25
CA GLY A 501 9.86 35.99 -6.41
C GLY A 501 11.17 35.57 -5.75
N THR A 502 11.86 36.48 -5.06
CA THR A 502 13.04 36.16 -4.27
C THR A 502 12.64 35.33 -3.05
N ALA A 503 13.24 34.16 -2.86
CA ALA A 503 13.10 33.39 -1.63
C ALA A 503 14.20 33.76 -0.62
N VAL A 504 13.81 33.98 0.64
CA VAL A 504 14.71 34.34 1.75
C VAL A 504 14.50 33.44 2.94
N GLU A 505 15.56 33.17 3.68
CA GLU A 505 15.51 32.53 5.00
C GLU A 505 16.26 33.37 6.02
N VAL A 506 15.85 33.28 7.28
CA VAL A 506 16.52 33.86 8.44
C VAL A 506 16.73 32.82 9.51
N ASN A 507 17.92 32.84 10.10
CA ASN A 507 18.29 31.90 11.13
C ASN A 507 19.18 32.56 12.19
N SER A 508 19.12 32.02 13.40
CA SER A 508 20.05 32.39 14.47
C SER A 508 21.23 31.43 14.42
N GLU A 509 22.45 31.94 14.24
CA GLU A 509 23.68 31.16 14.12
C GLU A 509 24.72 31.61 15.13
N MET A 510 25.53 30.66 15.60
CA MET A 510 26.60 30.95 16.55
C MET A 510 27.74 31.68 15.85
N VAL A 511 27.84 33.00 16.03
CA VAL A 511 28.90 33.86 15.46
C VAL A 511 29.72 34.44 16.61
N GLY A 512 31.02 34.14 16.66
CA GLY A 512 31.89 34.59 17.75
C GLY A 512 31.48 34.06 19.13
N GLY A 513 30.82 32.89 19.18
CA GLY A 513 30.33 32.27 20.42
C GLY A 513 28.98 32.77 20.93
N ARG A 514 28.26 33.60 20.17
CA ARG A 514 26.90 34.10 20.51
C ARG A 514 25.94 33.91 19.33
N ALA A 515 24.67 33.68 19.59
CA ALA A 515 23.64 33.66 18.55
C ALA A 515 23.49 35.06 17.92
N GLN A 516 23.59 35.14 16.60
CA GLN A 516 23.31 36.32 15.79
C GLN A 516 22.33 35.93 14.68
N VAL A 517 21.44 36.84 14.28
CA VAL A 517 20.55 36.55 13.15
C VAL A 517 21.30 36.82 11.84
N VAL A 518 21.26 35.83 10.95
CA VAL A 518 21.72 35.93 9.56
C VAL A 518 20.54 35.72 8.62
N MET A 519 20.66 36.23 7.40
CA MET A 519 19.72 36.03 6.30
C MET A 519 20.46 35.46 5.10
N ARG A 520 19.82 34.52 4.39
CA ARG A 520 20.25 34.10 3.05
C ARG A 520 19.16 34.36 2.03
N THR A 521 19.59 34.39 0.78
CA THR A 521 18.73 34.50 -0.40
C THR A 521 18.98 33.30 -1.29
N LEU A 522 17.91 32.69 -1.79
CA LEU A 522 17.97 31.61 -2.77
C LEU A 522 18.20 32.20 -4.17
N SER A 523 19.17 31.65 -4.90
CA SER A 523 19.40 31.96 -6.31
C SER A 523 19.50 30.67 -7.10
N GLY A 524 18.53 30.41 -7.98
CA GLY A 524 18.31 29.08 -8.56
C GLY A 524 18.04 28.07 -7.45
N HIS A 525 18.86 27.02 -7.38
CA HIS A 525 18.80 25.94 -6.37
C HIS A 525 19.90 26.06 -5.31
N VAL A 526 20.48 27.25 -5.11
CA VAL A 526 21.60 27.47 -4.20
C VAL A 526 21.29 28.63 -3.24
N TRP A 527 21.32 28.33 -1.95
CA TRP A 527 21.25 29.32 -0.88
C TRP A 527 22.57 30.08 -0.78
N GLY A 528 22.52 31.40 -0.92
CA GLY A 528 23.70 32.27 -0.88
C GLY A 528 24.40 32.32 0.48
N THR A 529 25.54 33.02 0.53
CA THR A 529 26.29 33.23 1.78
C THR A 529 25.48 34.03 2.80
N PRO A 530 25.56 33.71 4.11
CA PRO A 530 24.81 34.40 5.15
C PRO A 530 25.23 35.87 5.27
N VAL A 531 24.24 36.76 5.28
CA VAL A 531 24.39 38.20 5.53
C VAL A 531 23.92 38.51 6.95
N PRO A 532 24.70 39.23 7.79
CA PRO A 532 24.28 39.54 9.14
C PRO A 532 23.08 40.51 9.18
N VAL A 533 22.04 40.10 9.90
CA VAL A 533 20.87 40.93 10.23
C VAL A 533 21.06 41.62 11.57
N THR A 534 21.84 41.06 12.49
CA THR A 534 22.14 41.69 13.80
C THR A 534 23.62 41.93 14.04
N SER A 535 23.88 42.89 14.93
CA SER A 535 25.15 43.11 15.62
C SER A 535 24.92 43.18 17.14
N SER A 536 24.25 42.16 17.69
CA SER A 536 23.84 42.13 19.10
C SER A 536 25.01 41.84 20.03
N SER A 537 25.07 42.55 21.16
CA SER A 537 25.97 42.20 22.27
C SER A 537 25.45 41.03 23.12
N GLY A 538 24.18 40.65 22.99
CA GLY A 538 23.56 39.49 23.63
C GLY A 538 23.37 38.32 22.67
N GLU A 539 22.45 37.42 23.05
CA GLU A 539 21.99 36.29 22.23
C GLU A 539 20.77 36.72 21.41
N ALA A 540 20.86 36.65 20.08
CA ALA A 540 19.77 36.94 19.16
C ALA A 540 19.16 35.64 18.61
N THR A 541 18.03 35.22 19.19
CA THR A 541 17.40 33.90 19.00
C THR A 541 15.99 34.00 18.43
N GLU A 542 15.45 32.87 17.96
CA GLU A 542 14.06 32.73 17.48
C GLU A 542 13.68 33.77 16.41
N ALA A 543 14.58 34.01 15.46
CA ALA A 543 14.34 34.90 14.32
C ALA A 543 13.20 34.39 13.41
N VAL A 544 12.36 35.33 12.97
CA VAL A 544 11.26 35.13 12.02
C VAL A 544 11.22 36.27 11.00
N VAL A 545 10.76 35.98 9.78
CA VAL A 545 10.69 36.89 8.63
C VAL A 545 9.29 36.90 8.01
N ALA A 546 8.86 38.07 7.54
CA ALA A 546 7.71 38.22 6.65
C ALA A 546 8.12 39.04 5.41
N GLY A 547 7.64 38.63 4.23
CA GLY A 547 7.75 39.43 3.01
C GLY A 547 6.81 40.63 3.05
N LEU A 548 7.27 41.76 2.52
CA LEU A 548 6.52 43.01 2.41
C LEU A 548 6.33 43.40 0.93
N PRO A 549 5.38 44.32 0.63
CA PRO A 549 5.11 44.75 -0.74
C PRO A 549 6.37 45.22 -1.48
N GLY A 550 6.54 44.74 -2.72
CA GLY A 550 7.59 45.23 -3.63
C GLY A 550 8.99 44.65 -3.41
N GLY A 551 9.12 43.49 -2.76
CA GLY A 551 10.40 42.83 -2.51
C GLY A 551 11.08 43.26 -1.19
N ASP A 552 10.37 44.04 -0.38
CA ASP A 552 10.81 44.41 0.97
C ASP A 552 10.59 43.24 1.94
N LEU A 553 11.18 43.30 3.14
CA LEU A 553 10.94 42.31 4.20
C LEU A 553 11.07 42.89 5.61
N ALA A 554 10.44 42.20 6.56
CA ALA A 554 10.50 42.47 8.00
C ALA A 554 11.13 41.26 8.72
N VAL A 555 12.11 41.49 9.60
CA VAL A 555 12.68 40.46 10.49
C VAL A 555 12.44 40.86 11.93
N VAL A 556 11.96 39.91 12.73
CA VAL A 556 11.78 40.03 14.18
C VAL A 556 12.56 38.92 14.88
N TRP A 557 13.18 39.21 16.02
CA TRP A 557 13.89 38.23 16.84
C TRP A 557 13.81 38.54 18.33
N CYS A 558 14.10 37.55 19.17
CA CYS A 558 14.29 37.72 20.61
C CYS A 558 15.75 38.02 20.90
N ASP A 559 16.03 38.99 21.76
CA ASP A 559 17.39 39.47 22.03
C ASP A 559 17.64 39.73 23.53
N THR A 560 18.73 39.21 24.07
CA THR A 560 19.08 39.31 25.50
C THR A 560 20.06 40.44 25.85
N ARG A 561 20.39 41.36 24.92
CA ARG A 561 21.40 42.42 25.16
C ARG A 561 21.15 43.35 26.35
N PHE A 562 19.94 43.34 26.92
CA PHE A 562 19.56 44.07 28.13
C PHE A 562 19.04 43.16 29.26
N GLY A 563 19.54 41.92 29.34
CA GLY A 563 19.24 40.97 30.41
C GLY A 563 18.14 39.98 30.04
N SER A 564 16.87 40.37 30.15
CA SER A 564 15.76 39.53 29.69
C SER A 564 15.63 39.55 28.17
N ALA A 565 15.07 38.50 27.58
CA ALA A 565 14.82 38.45 26.15
C ALA A 565 13.72 39.47 25.78
N GLN A 566 13.99 40.31 24.80
CA GLN A 566 13.06 41.35 24.33
C GLN A 566 12.95 41.28 22.81
N LEU A 567 11.81 41.70 22.26
CA LEU A 567 11.63 41.69 20.81
C LEU A 567 12.37 42.85 20.14
N TYR A 568 13.09 42.53 19.08
CA TYR A 568 13.73 43.47 18.18
C TYR A 568 13.24 43.28 16.75
N TYR A 569 13.39 44.33 15.95
CA TYR A 569 12.88 44.46 14.61
C TYR A 569 13.87 45.16 13.70
N ARG A 570 13.88 44.73 12.43
CA ARG A 570 14.55 45.43 11.32
C ARG A 570 13.78 45.18 10.03
N SER A 571 13.65 46.20 9.20
CA SER A 571 13.08 46.09 7.85
C SER A 571 14.21 46.17 6.82
N ARG A 572 14.07 45.49 5.68
CA ARG A 572 14.83 45.79 4.47
C ARG A 572 13.88 46.46 3.48
N ILE A 573 14.12 47.74 3.21
CA ILE A 573 13.30 48.60 2.36
C ILE A 573 14.13 49.00 1.14
N ARG A 574 13.67 48.66 -0.06
CA ARG A 574 14.37 48.88 -1.35
C ARG A 574 15.82 48.40 -1.31
N GLY A 575 16.03 47.23 -0.71
CA GLY A 575 17.34 46.61 -0.53
C GLY A 575 18.17 47.11 0.66
N VAL A 576 17.81 48.23 1.30
CA VAL A 576 18.55 48.84 2.42
C VAL A 576 17.93 48.47 3.77
N TRP A 577 18.76 48.11 4.75
CA TRP A 577 18.30 47.79 6.10
C TRP A 577 18.05 49.04 6.95
N THR A 578 16.97 49.04 7.73
CA THR A 578 16.73 50.02 8.80
C THR A 578 17.67 49.79 9.98
N ALA A 579 17.70 50.72 10.95
CA ALA A 579 18.34 50.48 12.24
C ALA A 579 17.64 49.34 13.01
N GLU A 580 18.37 48.63 13.87
CA GLU A 580 17.80 47.68 14.82
C GLU A 580 16.94 48.43 15.85
N GLN A 581 15.67 48.08 15.98
CA GLN A 581 14.73 48.75 16.87
C GLN A 581 14.14 47.75 17.87
N ARG A 582 14.12 48.11 19.15
CA ARG A 582 13.43 47.34 20.19
C ARG A 582 11.93 47.61 20.09
N LEU A 583 11.13 46.56 19.94
CA LEU A 583 9.68 46.66 19.77
C LEU A 583 8.94 46.94 21.08
N THR A 584 9.38 46.32 22.18
CA THR A 584 8.67 46.40 23.46
C THR A 584 9.61 46.56 24.66
N THR A 585 9.10 47.14 25.74
CA THR A 585 9.78 47.28 27.04
C THR A 585 9.04 46.52 28.15
N LEU A 586 8.28 45.49 27.78
CA LEU A 586 7.47 44.70 28.71
C LEU A 586 8.35 43.91 29.70
N ALA A 587 7.90 43.85 30.95
CA ALA A 587 8.55 43.06 32.00
C ALA A 587 8.58 41.56 31.66
N GLY A 588 9.65 40.88 32.08
CA GLY A 588 9.87 39.46 31.77
C GLY A 588 10.59 39.23 30.44
N SER A 589 10.42 38.05 29.87
CA SER A 589 11.08 37.60 28.63
C SER A 589 10.06 37.33 27.52
N ALA A 590 10.33 37.82 26.32
CA ALA A 590 9.62 37.45 25.10
C ALA A 590 10.19 36.14 24.51
N SER A 591 9.33 35.30 23.94
CA SER A 591 9.68 34.07 23.22
C SER A 591 8.64 33.72 22.17
N ARG A 592 9.02 32.84 21.23
CA ARG A 592 8.16 32.28 20.18
C ARG A 592 7.39 33.34 19.38
N PRO A 593 8.09 34.31 18.75
CA PRO A 593 7.45 35.24 17.85
C PRO A 593 6.88 34.50 16.63
N SER A 594 5.72 34.94 16.15
CA SER A 594 5.12 34.55 14.89
C SER A 594 4.68 35.81 14.16
N ILE A 595 5.17 35.98 12.94
CA ILE A 595 4.99 37.19 12.12
C ILE A 595 4.27 36.84 10.81
N SER A 596 3.41 37.74 10.37
CA SER A 596 2.85 37.76 9.02
C SER A 596 2.69 39.21 8.57
N ALA A 597 2.56 39.45 7.27
CA ALA A 597 2.35 40.79 6.73
C ALA A 597 1.27 40.79 5.64
N ASP A 598 0.61 41.94 5.47
CA ASP A 598 -0.40 42.16 4.45
C ASP A 598 0.12 43.01 3.27
N GLN A 599 -0.64 43.07 2.17
CA GLN A 599 -0.25 43.81 0.96
C GLN A 599 -0.25 45.33 1.12
N ARG A 600 -0.65 45.86 2.29
CA ARG A 600 -0.55 47.29 2.64
C ARG A 600 0.68 47.57 3.51
N GLY A 601 1.49 46.55 3.80
CA GLY A 601 2.63 46.64 4.70
C GLY A 601 2.26 46.72 6.18
N GLY A 602 1.06 46.28 6.54
CA GLY A 602 0.72 45.99 7.93
C GLY A 602 1.43 44.73 8.38
N ILE A 603 2.22 44.83 9.45
CA ILE A 603 2.89 43.71 10.12
C ILE A 603 1.99 43.26 11.27
N HIS A 604 1.72 41.96 11.32
CA HIS A 604 0.91 41.28 12.34
C HIS A 604 1.85 40.36 13.12
N LEU A 605 2.06 40.65 14.39
CA LEU A 605 3.04 39.96 15.23
C LEU A 605 2.38 39.44 16.51
N ALA A 606 2.57 38.16 16.82
CA ALA A 606 2.20 37.57 18.11
C ALA A 606 3.40 36.86 18.76
N TRP A 607 3.43 36.80 20.10
CA TRP A 607 4.50 36.15 20.86
C TRP A 607 4.02 35.79 22.27
N LEU A 608 4.80 34.96 22.97
CA LEU A 608 4.61 34.72 24.39
C LEU A 608 5.47 35.68 25.22
N GLN A 609 4.83 36.47 26.09
CA GLN A 609 5.49 37.29 27.09
C GLN A 609 5.42 36.58 28.45
N THR A 610 6.57 36.13 28.97
CA THR A 610 6.64 35.40 30.25
C THR A 610 7.17 36.28 31.36
N ALA A 611 6.30 36.63 32.31
CA ALA A 611 6.63 37.38 33.52
C ALA A 611 6.29 36.55 34.76
N SER A 612 7.20 36.48 35.73
CA SER A 612 7.04 35.70 36.97
C SER A 612 6.63 34.23 36.74
N GLY A 613 7.08 33.62 35.65
CA GLY A 613 6.77 32.23 35.27
C GLY A 613 5.41 32.02 34.58
N ALA A 614 4.60 33.05 34.40
CA ALA A 614 3.32 32.97 33.67
C ALA A 614 3.48 33.54 32.24
N PRO A 615 3.31 32.73 31.17
CA PRO A 615 3.26 33.23 29.80
C PRO A 615 1.91 33.88 29.52
N ARG A 616 1.92 34.96 28.73
CA ARG A 616 0.72 35.53 28.10
C ARG A 616 0.94 35.66 26.62
N LEU A 617 -0.09 35.34 25.83
CA LEU A 617 -0.08 35.61 24.41
C LEU A 617 -0.31 37.11 24.21
N MET A 618 0.63 37.75 23.51
CA MET A 618 0.57 39.15 23.13
C MET A 618 0.43 39.26 21.62
N PHE A 619 -0.19 40.35 21.15
CA PHE A 619 -0.30 40.72 19.74
C PHE A 619 0.05 42.20 19.54
N MET A 620 0.61 42.53 18.38
CA MET A 620 0.87 43.90 17.94
C MET A 620 0.67 44.01 16.44
N TYR A 621 0.04 45.11 16.01
CA TYR A 621 -0.14 45.46 14.61
C TYR A 621 0.42 46.86 14.33
N PHE A 622 1.31 46.98 13.35
CA PHE A 622 1.96 48.23 12.98
C PHE A 622 2.31 48.26 11.50
N SER A 623 2.50 49.44 10.92
CA SER A 623 2.99 49.56 9.54
C SER A 623 4.51 49.60 9.51
N TYR A 624 5.15 48.95 8.52
CA TYR A 624 6.61 48.97 8.36
C TYR A 624 7.23 50.37 8.15
N TYR A 625 6.40 51.40 7.88
CA TYR A 625 6.80 52.81 7.72
C TYR A 625 6.46 53.72 8.93
N SER A 626 5.77 53.21 9.95
CA SER A 626 5.15 54.02 11.02
C SER A 626 5.60 53.53 12.40
N PRO A 627 5.54 54.35 13.48
CA PRO A 627 5.94 53.88 14.81
C PRO A 627 5.10 52.68 15.27
N PHE A 628 5.69 51.87 16.16
CA PHE A 628 5.06 50.68 16.72
C PHE A 628 3.82 51.05 17.54
N ALA A 629 2.77 50.22 17.43
CA ALA A 629 1.59 50.33 18.28
C ALA A 629 1.80 49.66 19.64
N ASP A 630 0.98 49.98 20.63
CA ASP A 630 1.05 49.32 21.93
C ASP A 630 0.67 47.82 21.83
N PRO A 631 1.36 46.94 22.58
CA PRO A 631 1.11 45.51 22.57
C PRO A 631 -0.17 45.14 23.35
N PHE A 632 -1.05 44.34 22.74
CA PHE A 632 -2.32 43.90 23.30
C PHE A 632 -2.27 42.45 23.82
N PRO A 633 -2.71 42.16 25.06
CA PRO A 633 -2.79 40.79 25.58
C PRO A 633 -4.03 40.06 25.04
N LEU A 634 -3.82 38.94 24.35
CA LEU A 634 -4.89 38.06 23.85
C LEU A 634 -5.39 37.05 24.90
N THR A 635 -4.57 36.74 25.90
CA THR A 635 -4.91 35.82 26.99
C THR A 635 -4.81 36.47 28.36
N GLY A 636 -5.64 35.99 29.29
CA GLY A 636 -5.62 36.38 30.69
C GLY A 636 -4.38 35.87 31.45
N ALA A 637 -4.23 36.31 32.70
CA ALA A 637 -3.09 35.96 33.56
C ALA A 637 -3.11 34.50 34.07
N SER A 638 -4.23 33.82 33.95
CA SER A 638 -4.49 32.46 34.46
C SER A 638 -4.48 31.38 33.37
N GLU A 639 -4.50 31.79 32.10
CA GLU A 639 -4.41 30.93 30.91
C GLU A 639 -2.98 30.44 30.71
N LEU A 640 -2.78 29.38 29.92
CA LEU A 640 -1.47 28.80 29.62
C LEU A 640 -1.36 28.55 28.11
N PRO A 641 -1.19 29.62 27.30
CA PRO A 641 -1.01 29.51 25.87
C PRO A 641 0.34 28.86 25.50
N ASP A 642 0.33 27.97 24.52
CA ASP A 642 1.53 27.46 23.86
C ASP A 642 1.95 28.38 22.67
N ALA A 643 2.94 27.96 21.88
CA ALA A 643 3.45 28.74 20.75
C ALA A 643 2.34 29.18 19.77
N PRO A 644 2.24 30.48 19.44
CA PRO A 644 1.22 30.98 18.53
C PRO A 644 1.59 30.84 17.06
N ALA A 645 0.59 30.85 16.20
CA ALA A 645 0.72 31.08 14.76
C ALA A 645 -0.08 32.33 14.35
N VAL A 646 0.49 33.15 13.47
CA VAL A 646 -0.15 34.32 12.86
C VAL A 646 -0.19 34.14 11.34
N ALA A 647 -1.37 34.33 10.74
CA ALA A 647 -1.54 34.36 9.30
C ALA A 647 -2.34 35.59 8.89
N ALA A 648 -1.79 36.43 8.01
CA ALA A 648 -2.43 37.62 7.47
C ALA A 648 -2.92 37.37 6.03
N ALA A 649 -4.17 37.78 5.78
CA ALA A 649 -4.75 37.89 4.46
C ALA A 649 -4.23 39.15 3.75
N ARG A 650 -4.25 39.12 2.41
CA ARG A 650 -3.81 40.24 1.57
C ARG A 650 -4.53 41.56 1.84
N ASP A 651 -5.78 41.51 2.31
CA ASP A 651 -6.62 42.67 2.61
C ASP A 651 -6.36 43.32 3.99
N GLY A 652 -5.47 42.74 4.79
CA GLY A 652 -5.11 43.18 6.14
C GLY A 652 -5.89 42.51 7.27
N ILE A 653 -6.83 41.60 7.00
CA ILE A 653 -7.40 40.73 8.04
C ILE A 653 -6.32 39.74 8.49
N SER A 654 -6.18 39.48 9.79
CA SER A 654 -5.28 38.44 10.28
C SER A 654 -5.91 37.54 11.32
N TYR A 655 -5.30 36.38 11.49
CA TYR A 655 -5.75 35.32 12.38
C TYR A 655 -4.59 34.98 13.32
N VAL A 656 -4.86 34.92 14.62
CA VAL A 656 -3.91 34.45 15.63
C VAL A 656 -4.46 33.18 16.25
N LEU A 657 -3.65 32.13 16.27
CA LEU A 657 -4.01 30.79 16.73
C LEU A 657 -3.07 30.33 17.85
N TRP A 658 -3.58 29.65 18.86
CA TRP A 658 -2.76 29.11 19.96
C TRP A 658 -3.43 27.91 20.65
N PRO A 659 -2.69 26.88 21.07
CA PRO A 659 -3.18 25.87 22.02
C PRO A 659 -3.29 26.46 23.44
N GLU A 660 -4.38 26.20 24.14
CA GLU A 660 -4.56 26.47 25.58
C GLU A 660 -4.42 25.17 26.38
N ARG A 661 -3.54 25.19 27.40
CA ARG A 661 -3.09 23.98 28.11
C ARG A 661 -3.55 23.85 29.57
N ARG A 662 -4.27 24.83 30.12
CA ARG A 662 -4.61 24.87 31.56
C ARG A 662 -6.07 25.18 31.85
N LEU A 663 -6.70 26.13 31.16
CA LEU A 663 -8.07 26.57 31.47
C LEU A 663 -9.09 26.03 30.47
N ALA A 664 -10.19 25.49 31.01
CA ALA A 664 -11.26 24.90 30.22
C ALA A 664 -12.08 25.96 29.46
N PRO A 665 -12.50 25.69 28.21
CA PRO A 665 -12.17 24.49 27.43
C PRO A 665 -10.73 24.51 26.90
N LEU A 666 -10.01 23.42 27.19
CA LEU A 666 -8.69 23.15 26.61
C LEU A 666 -8.85 22.91 25.12
N GLY A 667 -7.87 23.33 24.33
CA GLY A 667 -7.91 23.11 22.88
C GLY A 667 -7.19 24.19 22.08
N LEU A 668 -7.39 24.14 20.77
CA LEU A 668 -6.83 25.09 19.81
C LEU A 668 -7.80 26.26 19.66
N TRP A 669 -7.36 27.46 20.04
CA TRP A 669 -8.12 28.69 19.93
C TRP A 669 -7.69 29.52 18.73
N ILE A 670 -8.61 30.34 18.23
CA ILE A 670 -8.39 31.33 17.17
C ILE A 670 -9.09 32.65 17.49
N VAL A 671 -8.45 33.75 17.11
CA VAL A 671 -9.06 35.09 17.06
C VAL A 671 -8.78 35.73 15.71
N GLN A 672 -9.75 36.46 15.15
CA GLN A 672 -9.56 37.30 13.97
C GLN A 672 -9.34 38.75 14.39
N PHE A 673 -8.29 39.38 13.86
CA PHE A 673 -8.03 40.81 13.95
C PHE A 673 -8.41 41.51 12.63
N ARG A 674 -8.96 42.72 12.74
CA ARG A 674 -9.26 43.60 11.62
C ARG A 674 -8.71 45.01 11.93
N PRO A 675 -7.81 45.58 11.11
CA PRO A 675 -7.17 46.87 11.39
C PRO A 675 -8.12 48.06 11.67
N ARG A 676 -9.37 48.00 11.18
CA ARG A 676 -10.38 49.05 11.39
C ARG A 676 -11.37 48.79 12.52
N SER A 677 -11.49 47.56 13.02
CA SER A 677 -12.53 47.17 13.99
C SER A 677 -12.03 46.32 15.15
N GLY A 678 -10.71 46.11 15.28
CA GLY A 678 -10.11 45.33 16.35
C GLY A 678 -10.38 43.83 16.21
N PHE A 679 -10.44 43.15 17.36
CA PHE A 679 -10.64 41.70 17.44
C PHE A 679 -12.12 41.30 17.42
N LEU A 680 -12.41 40.19 16.77
CA LEU A 680 -13.66 39.45 16.95
C LEU A 680 -13.59 38.56 18.21
N PRO A 681 -14.73 38.11 18.78
CA PRO A 681 -14.72 37.16 19.89
C PRO A 681 -13.97 35.87 19.52
N ARG A 682 -13.07 35.39 20.38
CA ARG A 682 -12.29 34.16 20.14
C ARG A 682 -13.19 32.92 19.96
N GLN A 683 -12.76 32.00 19.12
CA GLN A 683 -13.41 30.72 18.85
C GLN A 683 -12.50 29.55 19.21
N LEU A 684 -13.09 28.42 19.59
CA LEU A 684 -12.40 27.13 19.71
C LEU A 684 -12.45 26.43 18.35
N ILE A 685 -11.30 26.05 17.80
CA ILE A 685 -11.19 25.24 16.57
C ILE A 685 -11.42 23.76 16.90
N ALA A 686 -10.66 23.25 17.86
CA ALA A 686 -10.65 21.83 18.23
C ALA A 686 -10.50 21.71 19.77
N PRO A 687 -11.37 20.95 20.46
CA PRO A 687 -11.22 20.68 21.88
C PRO A 687 -10.09 19.67 22.13
N ALA A 688 -9.36 19.85 23.23
CA ALA A 688 -8.38 18.87 23.70
C ALA A 688 -9.02 17.94 24.73
N VAL A 689 -9.51 16.78 24.29
CA VAL A 689 -10.07 15.71 25.13
C VAL A 689 -9.09 14.54 25.14
N ASP A 690 -8.46 14.28 26.29
CA ASP A 690 -7.44 13.24 26.50
C ASP A 690 -6.23 13.26 25.55
N VAL A 691 -6.04 14.38 24.84
CA VAL A 691 -4.94 14.65 23.90
C VAL A 691 -4.29 16.01 24.18
N THR A 692 -3.03 16.16 23.76
CA THR A 692 -2.33 17.45 23.68
C THR A 692 -2.33 17.95 22.24
N LEU A 693 -2.82 19.17 22.04
CA LEU A 693 -2.69 19.91 20.79
C LEU A 693 -1.44 20.80 20.85
N SER A 694 -0.63 20.80 19.78
CA SER A 694 0.61 21.59 19.70
C SER A 694 1.00 21.86 18.26
N GLY A 695 2.14 22.54 18.03
CA GLY A 695 2.70 22.69 16.68
C GLY A 695 1.74 23.30 15.66
N VAL A 696 1.00 24.34 16.04
CA VAL A 696 0.06 25.00 15.10
C VAL A 696 0.83 25.80 14.04
N HIS A 697 0.38 25.70 12.80
CA HIS A 697 0.79 26.57 11.70
C HIS A 697 -0.42 26.95 10.85
N ALA A 698 -0.41 28.15 10.29
CA ALA A 698 -1.49 28.61 9.43
C ALA A 698 -0.98 29.53 8.31
N VAL A 699 -1.70 29.54 7.19
CA VAL A 699 -1.45 30.41 6.03
C VAL A 699 -2.79 30.87 5.46
N VAL A 700 -2.82 32.05 4.83
CA VAL A 700 -3.98 32.49 4.06
C VAL A 700 -3.61 32.46 2.58
N ASP A 701 -4.46 31.83 1.76
CA ASP A 701 -4.25 31.75 0.32
C ASP A 701 -4.59 33.09 -0.40
N SER A 702 -4.47 33.11 -1.72
CA SER A 702 -4.85 34.28 -2.53
C SER A 702 -6.36 34.53 -2.60
N SER A 703 -7.22 33.58 -2.20
CA SER A 703 -8.67 33.74 -2.13
C SER A 703 -9.14 34.38 -0.80
N GLY A 704 -8.28 34.43 0.21
CA GLY A 704 -8.62 34.85 1.57
C GLY A 704 -9.03 33.70 2.49
N THR A 705 -8.93 32.45 2.01
CA THR A 705 -9.16 31.24 2.78
C THR A 705 -8.00 31.00 3.74
N LEU A 706 -8.31 30.84 5.03
CA LEU A 706 -7.33 30.41 6.02
C LEU A 706 -7.20 28.88 6.00
N HIS A 707 -5.97 28.40 5.92
CA HIS A 707 -5.59 27.00 6.03
C HIS A 707 -4.82 26.80 7.34
N VAL A 708 -5.26 25.85 8.17
CA VAL A 708 -4.70 25.61 9.50
C VAL A 708 -4.28 24.16 9.62
N VAL A 709 -3.09 23.92 10.17
CA VAL A 709 -2.65 22.59 10.64
C VAL A 709 -2.20 22.65 12.10
N TRP A 710 -2.35 21.53 12.80
CA TRP A 710 -1.82 21.35 14.15
C TRP A 710 -1.47 19.88 14.40
N GLN A 711 -0.58 19.65 15.36
CA GLN A 711 -0.25 18.31 15.84
C GLN A 711 -1.22 17.90 16.96
N VAL A 712 -1.71 16.67 16.89
CA VAL A 712 -2.47 16.01 17.96
C VAL A 712 -1.64 14.85 18.49
N SER A 713 -1.48 14.78 19.80
CA SER A 713 -0.65 13.76 20.46
C SER A 713 -1.30 13.24 21.74
N GLY A 714 -1.38 11.92 21.90
CA GLY A 714 -2.02 11.27 23.04
C GLY A 714 -1.65 9.79 23.12
N ALA A 715 -2.36 9.03 23.96
CA ALA A 715 -2.16 7.58 24.05
C ALA A 715 -2.62 6.91 22.75
N GLY A 716 -1.67 6.37 21.98
CA GLY A 716 -1.95 5.73 20.68
C GLY A 716 -2.26 6.69 19.52
N VAL A 717 -2.19 8.01 19.75
CA VAL A 717 -2.52 9.06 18.77
C VAL A 717 -1.30 9.93 18.51
N ASN A 718 -0.89 10.07 17.25
CA ASN A 718 0.14 11.03 16.84
C ASN A 718 -0.10 11.43 15.38
N ASP A 719 -0.84 12.52 15.22
CA ASP A 719 -1.48 12.88 13.96
C ASP A 719 -1.23 14.36 13.63
N ILE A 720 -1.20 14.69 12.34
CA ILE A 720 -1.34 16.07 11.87
C ILE A 720 -2.78 16.26 11.40
N HIS A 721 -3.45 17.25 11.97
CA HIS A 721 -4.82 17.65 11.63
C HIS A 721 -4.84 18.89 10.75
N TYR A 722 -5.93 19.09 10.02
CA TYR A 722 -6.14 20.18 9.09
C TYR A 722 -7.58 20.70 9.11
N GLN A 723 -7.74 22.02 8.97
CA GLN A 723 -9.02 22.68 8.73
C GLN A 723 -8.85 23.83 7.73
N GLN A 724 -9.77 23.90 6.75
CA GLN A 724 -9.91 25.02 5.82
C GLN A 724 -11.02 25.96 6.30
N ARG A 725 -10.80 27.28 6.23
CA ARG A 725 -11.77 28.30 6.65
C ARG A 725 -11.89 29.41 5.61
N PRO A 726 -12.80 29.29 4.62
CA PRO A 726 -13.07 30.33 3.62
C PRO A 726 -13.63 31.64 4.20
N GLY A 727 -14.01 31.64 5.48
CA GLY A 727 -14.35 32.86 6.20
C GLY A 727 -14.36 32.63 7.72
N TRP A 728 -14.76 33.66 8.48
CA TRP A 728 -14.76 33.57 9.94
C TRP A 728 -15.74 32.51 10.49
N ILE A 729 -16.92 32.40 9.86
CA ILE A 729 -18.01 31.50 10.27
C ILE A 729 -18.04 30.21 9.41
N SER A 730 -17.47 30.24 8.21
CA SER A 730 -17.44 29.10 7.27
C SER A 730 -16.12 28.33 7.39
N TYR A 731 -16.21 27.04 7.71
CA TYR A 731 -15.06 26.15 7.87
C TYR A 731 -15.40 24.70 7.50
N SER A 732 -14.40 23.94 7.07
CA SER A 732 -14.49 22.50 6.87
C SER A 732 -14.54 21.76 8.21
N PRO A 733 -14.99 20.50 8.25
CA PRO A 733 -14.68 19.60 9.36
C PRO A 733 -13.17 19.58 9.67
N ASP A 734 -12.84 19.21 10.90
CA ASP A 734 -11.49 18.75 11.25
C ASP A 734 -11.19 17.45 10.51
N THR A 735 -9.98 17.33 9.96
CA THR A 735 -9.53 16.17 9.16
C THR A 735 -8.11 15.79 9.53
N VAL A 736 -7.87 14.50 9.76
CA VAL A 736 -6.51 13.95 9.88
C VAL A 736 -5.88 13.92 8.49
N VAL A 737 -4.75 14.62 8.32
CA VAL A 737 -4.01 14.67 7.04
C VAL A 737 -2.75 13.84 7.04
N GLU A 738 -2.19 13.51 8.21
CA GLU A 738 -1.17 12.47 8.32
C GLU A 738 -1.35 11.72 9.65
N SER A 739 -1.37 10.39 9.59
CA SER A 739 -1.16 9.49 10.73
C SER A 739 -0.26 8.35 10.27
N ARG A 740 0.73 7.97 11.09
CA ARG A 740 1.71 6.92 10.73
C ARG A 740 1.92 5.86 11.82
N GLY A 741 1.13 5.90 12.91
CA GLY A 741 1.38 5.08 14.11
C GLY A 741 2.72 5.37 14.82
N GLN A 742 3.45 6.39 14.37
CA GLN A 742 4.74 6.86 14.88
C GLN A 742 4.69 8.38 15.02
N SER A 743 5.67 8.98 15.70
CA SER A 743 5.59 10.42 15.97
C SER A 743 5.69 11.27 14.69
N VAL A 744 4.69 12.11 14.46
CA VAL A 744 4.69 13.21 13.48
C VAL A 744 4.57 14.54 14.22
N LYS A 745 5.38 15.54 13.87
CA LYS A 745 5.45 16.81 14.62
C LYS A 745 5.99 17.97 13.78
N ASN A 746 5.90 19.17 14.34
CA ASN A 746 6.38 20.42 13.71
C ASN A 746 5.86 20.63 12.27
N PRO A 747 4.53 20.57 12.02
CA PRO A 747 3.98 20.80 10.70
C PRO A 747 4.15 22.28 10.28
N VAL A 748 4.50 22.51 9.02
CA VAL A 748 4.60 23.84 8.41
C VAL A 748 3.87 23.81 7.06
N LEU A 749 2.96 24.76 6.88
CA LEU A 749 2.28 24.99 5.60
C LEU A 749 2.94 26.11 4.81
N ALA A 750 2.99 25.95 3.49
CA ALA A 750 3.11 27.04 2.52
C ALA A 750 1.98 26.94 1.48
N VAL A 751 1.62 28.08 0.88
CA VAL A 751 0.73 28.15 -0.30
C VAL A 751 1.59 28.46 -1.51
N ASP A 752 1.47 27.69 -2.59
CA ASP A 752 2.15 27.99 -3.83
C ASP A 752 1.40 29.00 -4.72
N ARG A 753 2.00 29.39 -5.84
CA ARG A 753 1.42 30.39 -6.76
C ARG A 753 0.18 29.88 -7.52
N GLY A 754 -0.05 28.57 -7.56
CA GLY A 754 -1.26 27.94 -8.12
C GLY A 754 -2.38 27.79 -7.10
N GLY A 755 -2.14 28.08 -5.82
CA GLY A 755 -3.08 27.87 -4.72
C GLY A 755 -3.02 26.45 -4.13
N GLY A 756 -2.04 25.63 -4.51
CA GLY A 756 -1.76 24.36 -3.85
C GLY A 756 -1.14 24.58 -2.47
N LEU A 757 -1.36 23.65 -1.54
CA LEU A 757 -0.70 23.69 -0.22
C LEU A 757 0.44 22.69 -0.18
N GLN A 758 1.52 23.09 0.46
CA GLN A 758 2.68 22.24 0.72
C GLN A 758 2.85 22.14 2.24
N LEU A 759 2.69 20.94 2.78
CA LEU A 759 2.87 20.61 4.19
C LEU A 759 4.20 19.87 4.36
N VAL A 760 5.13 20.43 5.13
CA VAL A 760 6.29 19.67 5.63
C VAL A 760 6.15 19.36 7.11
N MET A 761 6.62 18.19 7.53
CA MET A 761 6.64 17.78 8.93
C MET A 761 7.85 16.90 9.24
N GLU A 762 8.20 16.80 10.51
CA GLU A 762 9.07 15.74 11.01
C GLU A 762 8.23 14.47 11.21
N ALA A 763 8.72 13.33 10.73
CA ALA A 763 8.16 12.02 10.99
C ALA A 763 9.25 11.07 11.50
N LEU A 764 8.97 10.29 12.54
CA LEU A 764 9.87 9.22 12.96
C LEU A 764 9.76 8.02 12.00
N SER A 765 10.89 7.41 11.69
CA SER A 765 10.98 6.16 10.93
C SER A 765 12.16 5.35 11.45
N SER A 766 11.91 4.13 11.94
CA SER A 766 12.94 3.26 12.55
C SER A 766 13.78 3.98 13.62
N SER A 767 13.13 4.81 14.44
CA SER A 767 13.75 5.67 15.48
C SER A 767 14.66 6.81 14.97
N VAL A 768 14.76 7.02 13.66
CA VAL A 768 15.43 8.18 13.04
C VAL A 768 14.36 9.20 12.65
N ALA A 769 14.56 10.47 12.97
CA ALA A 769 13.65 11.53 12.55
C ALA A 769 13.96 11.91 11.09
N GLN A 770 12.93 11.89 10.23
CA GLN A 770 12.96 12.28 8.82
C GLN A 770 12.12 13.55 8.60
N VAL A 771 12.38 14.28 7.52
CA VAL A 771 11.44 15.27 6.98
C VAL A 771 10.61 14.61 5.89
N ARG A 772 9.30 14.83 5.91
CA ARG A 772 8.37 14.42 4.84
C ARG A 772 7.58 15.63 4.34
N CYS A 773 7.13 15.56 3.10
CA CYS A 773 6.34 16.59 2.42
C CYS A 773 5.04 15.98 1.89
N LYS A 774 3.91 16.63 2.12
CA LYS A 774 2.59 16.25 1.62
C LYS A 774 1.95 17.45 0.94
N GLU A 775 1.16 17.20 -0.09
CA GLU A 775 0.66 18.25 -0.97
C GLU A 775 -0.86 18.18 -1.10
N TRP A 776 -1.48 19.35 -1.19
CA TRP A 776 -2.92 19.54 -1.40
C TRP A 776 -3.14 20.24 -2.73
N GLU A 777 -3.98 19.63 -3.56
CA GLU A 777 -4.31 20.12 -4.89
C GLU A 777 -5.74 20.70 -4.89
N PRO A 778 -5.95 21.94 -5.40
CA PRO A 778 -7.28 22.49 -5.58
C PRO A 778 -8.19 21.54 -6.38
N GLY A 779 -9.31 21.14 -5.78
CA GLY A 779 -10.28 20.22 -6.38
C GLY A 779 -10.04 18.73 -6.12
N HIS A 780 -8.80 18.30 -5.85
CA HIS A 780 -8.47 16.88 -5.59
C HIS A 780 -8.18 16.57 -4.12
N GLY A 781 -7.89 17.58 -3.29
CA GLY A 781 -7.64 17.40 -1.87
C GLY A 781 -6.19 17.05 -1.56
N TRP A 782 -5.95 16.44 -0.40
CA TRP A 782 -4.62 15.98 0.00
C TRP A 782 -4.24 14.71 -0.76
N GLN A 783 -2.98 14.64 -1.19
CA GLN A 783 -2.35 13.40 -1.66
C GLN A 783 -2.47 12.28 -0.62
N VAL A 784 -2.52 11.02 -1.04
CA VAL A 784 -2.70 9.88 -0.12
C VAL A 784 -1.56 9.80 0.91
N GLY A 785 -0.31 9.76 0.44
CA GLY A 785 0.89 9.62 1.27
C GLY A 785 1.79 10.87 1.28
N SER A 786 2.58 11.04 2.33
CA SER A 786 3.64 12.05 2.40
C SER A 786 4.96 11.51 1.83
N THR A 787 5.62 12.25 0.94
CA THR A 787 6.89 11.85 0.31
C THR A 787 8.10 12.17 1.20
N GLU A 788 9.10 11.29 1.22
CA GLU A 788 10.36 11.54 1.92
C GLU A 788 11.14 12.72 1.33
N VAL A 789 11.43 13.71 2.18
CA VAL A 789 12.44 14.75 1.91
C VAL A 789 13.80 14.33 2.47
N THR A 790 13.84 13.52 3.53
CA THR A 790 15.08 12.85 3.98
C THR A 790 14.88 11.36 4.17
N ARG A 791 15.94 10.59 3.92
CA ARG A 791 16.01 9.13 4.09
C ARG A 791 16.71 8.80 5.40
N VAL A 792 16.48 7.60 5.95
CA VAL A 792 17.15 7.12 7.18
C VAL A 792 18.68 7.21 7.09
N GLN A 793 19.24 6.98 5.90
CA GLN A 793 20.67 7.08 5.60
C GLN A 793 21.25 8.52 5.63
N ASP A 794 20.40 9.55 5.52
CA ASP A 794 20.81 10.96 5.59
C ASP A 794 21.05 11.41 7.05
N GLY A 795 20.75 10.52 8.01
CA GLY A 795 20.82 10.77 9.44
C GLY A 795 19.53 11.37 10.00
N SER A 796 19.52 11.61 11.32
CA SER A 796 18.40 12.30 11.97
C SER A 796 18.32 13.75 11.51
N CYS A 797 17.11 14.30 11.45
CA CYS A 797 16.87 15.72 11.16
C CYS A 797 15.79 16.35 12.02
N SER A 798 15.74 17.69 12.07
CA SER A 798 14.69 18.45 12.78
C SER A 798 14.46 19.85 12.22
N ARG A 799 13.42 20.53 12.72
CA ARG A 799 13.05 21.93 12.43
C ARG A 799 12.91 22.21 10.93
N PRO A 800 12.09 21.43 10.19
CA PRO A 800 11.85 21.67 8.77
C PRO A 800 11.09 22.98 8.57
N PHE A 801 11.41 23.69 7.49
CA PHE A 801 10.61 24.78 6.94
C PHE A 801 10.64 24.72 5.43
N ILE A 802 9.67 25.36 4.78
CA ILE A 802 9.41 25.22 3.35
C ILE A 802 9.22 26.58 2.69
N VAL A 803 9.76 26.75 1.49
CA VAL A 803 9.52 27.90 0.63
C VAL A 803 8.98 27.40 -0.72
N PRO A 804 7.80 27.84 -1.17
CA PRO A 804 7.29 27.52 -2.49
C PRO A 804 8.07 28.35 -3.52
N THR A 805 8.76 27.67 -4.45
CA THR A 805 9.59 28.31 -5.50
C THR A 805 8.86 28.36 -6.84
N GLY A 806 7.79 27.57 -7.01
CA GLY A 806 6.88 27.57 -8.16
C GLY A 806 5.59 26.81 -7.84
N ASN A 807 4.81 26.46 -8.86
CA ASN A 807 3.64 25.60 -8.67
C ASN A 807 4.12 24.17 -8.42
N GLY A 808 3.87 23.60 -7.24
CA GLY A 808 4.46 22.33 -6.77
C GLY A 808 5.99 22.35 -6.54
N ALA A 809 6.75 23.26 -7.14
CA ALA A 809 8.19 23.39 -6.89
C ALA A 809 8.46 24.06 -5.53
N VAL A 810 9.36 23.47 -4.73
CA VAL A 810 9.62 23.89 -3.34
C VAL A 810 11.10 23.79 -2.98
N SER A 811 11.56 24.60 -2.03
CA SER A 811 12.82 24.39 -1.30
C SER A 811 12.48 24.05 0.16
N VAL A 812 12.91 22.89 0.64
CA VAL A 812 12.70 22.45 2.02
C VAL A 812 14.03 22.48 2.77
N LEU A 813 14.08 23.24 3.85
CA LEU A 813 15.26 23.42 4.68
C LEU A 813 15.05 22.75 6.04
N TYR A 814 16.11 22.16 6.59
CA TYR A 814 16.07 21.45 7.87
C TYR A 814 17.46 21.39 8.51
N LEU A 815 17.50 21.08 9.81
CA LEU A 815 18.75 20.73 10.49
C LEU A 815 19.00 19.23 10.32
N GLY A 816 20.07 18.85 9.63
CA GLY A 816 20.56 17.47 9.56
C GLY A 816 21.68 17.21 10.57
N TYR A 817 21.79 15.97 11.06
CA TYR A 817 22.80 15.56 12.04
C TYR A 817 23.71 14.40 11.54
N PRO A 818 24.34 14.49 10.35
CA PRO A 818 25.12 13.38 9.77
C PRO A 818 26.37 12.97 10.57
N GLY A 819 26.77 13.76 11.56
CA GLY A 819 27.85 13.45 12.51
C GLY A 819 27.54 13.91 13.95
N GLY A 820 26.26 14.01 14.32
CA GLY A 820 25.82 14.49 15.64
C GLY A 820 25.82 16.02 15.83
N ALA A 821 26.65 16.77 15.09
CA ALA A 821 26.54 18.23 14.98
C ALA A 821 25.45 18.62 13.99
N GLY A 822 24.66 19.66 14.32
CA GLY A 822 23.55 20.13 13.48
C GLY A 822 24.01 21.07 12.37
N THR A 823 23.72 20.72 11.13
CA THR A 823 24.03 21.52 9.93
C THR A 823 22.73 21.90 9.22
N LEU A 824 22.64 23.14 8.73
CA LEU A 824 21.51 23.55 7.88
C LEU A 824 21.65 22.92 6.48
N VAL A 825 20.62 22.21 6.04
CA VAL A 825 20.58 21.51 4.75
C VAL A 825 19.32 21.94 4.00
N ALA A 826 19.44 22.12 2.69
CA ALA A 826 18.32 22.36 1.80
C ALA A 826 18.12 21.16 0.87
N ARG A 827 16.87 20.84 0.56
CA ARG A 827 16.51 19.91 -0.50
C ARG A 827 15.38 20.50 -1.33
N ASP A 828 15.65 20.67 -2.61
CA ASP A 828 14.72 21.27 -3.55
C ASP A 828 13.92 20.19 -4.30
N ARG A 829 12.67 20.53 -4.64
CA ARG A 829 11.82 19.78 -5.58
C ARG A 829 11.65 20.60 -6.84
N ASP A 830 12.21 20.13 -7.95
CA ASP A 830 12.00 20.69 -9.27
C ASP A 830 11.05 19.80 -10.08
N LEU A 831 9.94 20.37 -10.55
CA LEU A 831 8.94 19.70 -11.38
C LEU A 831 8.99 20.15 -12.85
N SER A 832 9.85 21.13 -13.17
CA SER A 832 10.03 21.69 -14.53
C SER A 832 10.89 20.80 -15.42
N ALA A 833 11.79 20.00 -14.83
CA ALA A 833 12.35 18.84 -15.48
C ALA A 833 11.23 17.86 -15.88
N GLY A 834 11.14 17.55 -17.17
CA GLY A 834 10.36 16.39 -17.64
C GLY A 834 10.84 15.11 -16.96
N PRO A 835 10.03 14.02 -16.97
CA PRO A 835 10.41 12.76 -16.32
C PRO A 835 11.82 12.36 -16.76
N VAL A 836 12.71 12.15 -15.79
CA VAL A 836 14.16 12.03 -16.01
C VAL A 836 14.44 10.97 -17.09
N THR A 837 14.69 11.43 -18.31
CA THR A 837 14.83 10.59 -19.52
C THR A 837 16.17 9.89 -19.57
N GLN A 838 17.16 10.42 -18.86
CA GLN A 838 18.41 9.73 -18.60
C GLN A 838 18.27 8.91 -17.33
N VAL A 839 18.14 7.59 -17.48
CA VAL A 839 18.71 6.67 -16.49
C VAL A 839 20.11 7.20 -16.20
N PRO A 840 20.44 7.62 -14.95
CA PRO A 840 21.81 7.95 -14.61
C PRO A 840 22.60 6.70 -14.98
N ALA A 841 23.53 6.82 -15.93
CA ALA A 841 24.30 5.67 -16.40
C ALA A 841 24.81 4.98 -15.14
N SER A 842 24.30 3.76 -14.86
CA SER A 842 24.62 3.04 -13.63
C SER A 842 26.12 3.12 -13.51
N PRO A 843 26.68 3.81 -12.48
CA PRO A 843 28.10 4.07 -12.44
C PRO A 843 28.73 2.69 -12.53
N GLU A 844 29.44 2.42 -13.64
CA GLU A 844 29.81 1.06 -14.01
C GLU A 844 30.36 0.43 -12.75
N ALA A 845 29.63 -0.55 -12.22
CA ALA A 845 29.99 -1.16 -10.96
C ALA A 845 31.20 -2.00 -11.29
N ARG A 846 32.38 -1.35 -11.34
CA ARG A 846 33.68 -1.95 -11.62
C ARG A 846 33.72 -3.14 -10.71
N PRO A 847 33.57 -4.36 -11.26
CA PRO A 847 33.23 -5.49 -10.44
C PRO A 847 34.37 -5.62 -9.44
N VAL A 848 34.03 -5.52 -8.15
CA VAL A 848 34.98 -5.66 -7.05
C VAL A 848 35.37 -7.13 -7.06
N ALA A 849 36.31 -7.46 -7.96
CA ALA A 849 36.67 -8.82 -8.27
C ALA A 849 37.32 -9.41 -7.02
N LEU A 850 36.72 -10.47 -6.50
CA LEU A 850 37.27 -11.23 -5.39
C LEU A 850 38.06 -12.40 -5.98
N SER A 851 39.37 -12.35 -5.84
CA SER A 851 40.28 -13.40 -6.29
C SER A 851 40.61 -14.33 -5.13
N LEU A 852 40.54 -15.64 -5.39
CA LEU A 852 40.85 -16.70 -4.43
C LEU A 852 41.99 -17.56 -4.97
N PHE A 853 43.02 -17.79 -4.17
CA PHE A 853 44.12 -18.67 -4.54
C PHE A 853 44.65 -19.48 -3.34
N PRO A 854 44.82 -20.82 -3.46
CA PRO A 854 44.42 -21.65 -4.60
C PRO A 854 42.91 -21.89 -4.63
N ASN A 855 42.36 -22.03 -5.84
CA ASN A 855 40.97 -22.43 -6.07
C ASN A 855 40.94 -23.33 -7.32
N PRO A 856 40.79 -24.65 -7.20
CA PRO A 856 40.37 -25.37 -5.99
C PRO A 856 41.39 -25.37 -4.85
N LEU A 857 40.88 -25.38 -3.62
CA LEU A 857 41.63 -25.43 -2.37
C LEU A 857 41.69 -26.87 -1.85
N ARG A 858 42.85 -27.29 -1.33
CA ARG A 858 42.97 -28.51 -0.50
C ARG A 858 42.84 -28.17 0.99
N PRO A 859 42.08 -28.93 1.80
CA PRO A 859 42.03 -28.72 3.24
C PRO A 859 43.43 -28.72 3.86
N GLY A 860 43.75 -27.67 4.62
CA GLY A 860 45.08 -27.49 5.20
C GLY A 860 46.05 -26.64 4.38
N ALA A 861 45.70 -26.22 3.16
CA ALA A 861 46.45 -25.19 2.43
C ALA A 861 45.98 -23.78 2.83
N THR A 862 46.86 -22.79 2.78
CA THR A 862 46.50 -21.39 3.01
C THR A 862 45.67 -20.87 1.84
N LEU A 863 44.49 -20.30 2.10
CA LEU A 863 43.68 -19.62 1.09
C LEU A 863 43.93 -18.12 1.15
N GLN A 864 44.55 -17.57 0.11
CA GLN A 864 44.63 -16.13 -0.10
C GLN A 864 43.32 -15.61 -0.70
N VAL A 865 42.89 -14.46 -0.19
CA VAL A 865 41.74 -13.70 -0.67
C VAL A 865 42.23 -12.29 -1.00
N SER A 866 41.96 -11.80 -2.21
CA SER A 866 42.33 -10.45 -2.61
C SER A 866 41.25 -9.76 -3.43
N SER A 867 41.27 -8.42 -3.42
CA SER A 867 40.38 -7.61 -4.25
C SER A 867 41.02 -6.29 -4.69
N ALA A 868 40.67 -5.85 -5.91
CA ALA A 868 41.27 -4.71 -6.58
C ALA A 868 40.72 -3.34 -6.13
N ALA A 869 39.58 -3.29 -5.42
CA ALA A 869 38.97 -2.05 -4.95
C ALA A 869 38.10 -2.28 -3.71
N TRP A 870 37.92 -1.24 -2.89
CA TRP A 870 37.00 -1.22 -1.76
C TRP A 870 36.50 0.21 -1.57
N THR A 871 35.20 0.38 -1.32
CA THR A 871 34.52 1.68 -1.32
C THR A 871 33.78 1.99 -0.01
N SER A 872 33.90 1.12 1.01
CA SER A 872 33.27 1.33 2.33
C SER A 872 34.27 1.91 3.33
N GLU A 873 33.78 2.70 4.28
CA GLU A 873 34.57 3.24 5.40
C GLU A 873 34.95 2.19 6.46
N SER A 874 34.37 0.99 6.40
CA SER A 874 34.66 -0.11 7.32
C SER A 874 35.87 -0.94 6.88
N VAL A 875 36.56 -1.60 7.83
CA VAL A 875 37.67 -2.52 7.51
C VAL A 875 37.15 -3.71 6.71
N PRO A 876 37.66 -3.98 5.49
CA PRO A 876 37.17 -5.07 4.67
C PRO A 876 37.39 -6.42 5.32
N ARG A 877 36.37 -7.27 5.25
CA ARG A 877 36.42 -8.68 5.64
C ARG A 877 35.86 -9.53 4.51
N ALA A 878 36.54 -10.64 4.23
CA ALA A 878 35.98 -11.71 3.43
C ALA A 878 35.40 -12.80 4.35
N ASP A 879 34.12 -13.10 4.18
CA ASP A 879 33.38 -14.13 4.92
C ASP A 879 33.17 -15.35 4.00
N VAL A 880 33.45 -16.56 4.50
CA VAL A 880 33.25 -17.83 3.78
C VAL A 880 31.98 -18.49 4.27
N PHE A 881 31.13 -18.92 3.35
CA PHE A 881 29.84 -19.54 3.59
C PHE A 881 29.79 -20.95 2.99
N ASP A 882 29.13 -21.88 3.67
CA ASP A 882 28.73 -23.16 3.07
C ASP A 882 27.49 -23.00 2.16
N VAL A 883 27.10 -24.07 1.46
CA VAL A 883 25.90 -24.07 0.59
C VAL A 883 24.59 -23.85 1.33
N ALA A 884 24.57 -23.99 2.66
CA ALA A 884 23.41 -23.69 3.50
C ALA A 884 23.41 -22.24 4.03
N GLY A 885 24.32 -21.39 3.53
CA GLY A 885 24.42 -19.97 3.89
C GLY A 885 25.04 -19.72 5.27
N ARG A 886 25.62 -20.73 5.94
CA ARG A 886 26.24 -20.56 7.25
C ARG A 886 27.68 -20.09 7.09
N ARG A 887 28.06 -19.03 7.81
CA ARG A 887 29.44 -18.51 7.79
C ARG A 887 30.38 -19.47 8.55
N VAL A 888 31.28 -20.12 7.82
CA VAL A 888 32.25 -21.10 8.35
C VAL A 888 33.62 -20.49 8.65
N ALA A 889 33.99 -19.38 8.00
CA ALA A 889 35.23 -18.65 8.26
C ALA A 889 35.10 -17.14 7.95
N SER A 890 36.03 -16.33 8.46
CA SER A 890 36.09 -14.89 8.22
C SER A 890 37.53 -14.39 8.33
N VAL A 891 37.99 -13.57 7.39
CA VAL A 891 39.35 -13.02 7.34
C VAL A 891 39.31 -11.50 7.09
N PRO A 892 40.02 -10.68 7.90
CA PRO A 892 40.23 -9.26 7.59
C PRO A 892 41.18 -9.13 6.38
N LEU A 893 40.96 -8.10 5.56
CA LEU A 893 41.87 -7.76 4.47
C LEU A 893 42.62 -6.46 4.80
N ASP A 894 43.92 -6.47 4.62
CA ASP A 894 44.81 -5.33 4.77
C ASP A 894 45.17 -4.75 3.40
N LYS A 895 45.45 -3.45 3.34
CA LYS A 895 45.71 -2.75 2.08
C LYS A 895 47.20 -2.82 1.71
N HIS A 896 47.51 -3.53 0.62
CA HIS A 896 48.86 -3.68 0.09
C HIS A 896 48.91 -3.25 -1.39
N PHE A 897 49.75 -2.25 -1.69
CA PHE A 897 50.00 -1.75 -3.06
C PHE A 897 48.73 -1.47 -3.90
N GLY A 898 47.69 -0.93 -3.25
CA GLY A 898 46.42 -0.60 -3.89
C GLY A 898 45.38 -1.73 -3.94
N THR A 899 45.78 -2.98 -3.66
CA THR A 899 44.85 -4.10 -3.50
C THR A 899 44.59 -4.38 -2.01
N TRP A 900 43.44 -4.97 -1.70
CA TRP A 900 43.12 -5.46 -0.36
C TRP A 900 43.34 -6.96 -0.33
N ALA A 901 44.11 -7.47 0.63
CA ALA A 901 44.49 -8.87 0.68
C ALA A 901 44.49 -9.42 2.12
N GLY A 902 44.19 -10.70 2.26
CA GLY A 902 44.21 -11.43 3.53
C GLY A 902 44.27 -12.93 3.27
N ALA A 903 44.51 -13.74 4.31
CA ALA A 903 44.64 -15.18 4.16
C ALA A 903 43.96 -15.98 5.28
N LEU A 904 43.21 -17.02 4.92
CA LEU A 904 42.82 -18.07 5.86
C LEU A 904 43.97 -19.05 5.98
N SER A 905 44.45 -19.22 7.21
CA SER A 905 45.58 -20.10 7.55
C SER A 905 45.25 -21.58 7.35
N SER A 906 46.30 -22.40 7.26
CA SER A 906 46.23 -23.86 7.15
C SER A 906 45.44 -24.54 8.26
N SER A 907 45.32 -23.94 9.45
CA SER A 907 44.46 -24.47 10.53
C SER A 907 42.98 -24.18 10.29
N GLN A 908 42.66 -22.99 9.76
CA GLN A 908 41.28 -22.56 9.47
C GLN A 908 40.70 -23.24 8.23
N THR A 909 41.53 -23.63 7.27
CA THR A 909 41.10 -24.33 6.04
C THR A 909 41.02 -25.84 6.21
N ARG A 910 41.69 -26.42 7.22
CA ARG A 910 41.65 -27.87 7.52
C ARG A 910 40.26 -28.37 7.93
N SER A 911 39.41 -27.51 8.50
CA SER A 911 38.03 -27.84 8.88
C SER A 911 37.02 -27.77 7.73
N LEU A 912 37.43 -27.27 6.55
CA LEU A 912 36.56 -27.24 5.37
C LEU A 912 36.47 -28.65 4.76
N ALA A 913 35.25 -29.18 4.66
CA ALA A 913 34.98 -30.44 4.00
C ALA A 913 35.12 -30.29 2.47
N SER A 914 35.18 -31.39 1.73
CA SER A 914 35.09 -31.32 0.27
C SER A 914 33.71 -30.83 -0.15
N GLY A 915 33.65 -29.85 -1.04
CA GLY A 915 32.39 -29.24 -1.46
C GLY A 915 32.56 -27.85 -2.09
N ILE A 916 31.43 -27.20 -2.33
CA ILE A 916 31.36 -25.82 -2.81
C ILE A 916 31.14 -24.90 -1.62
N TYR A 917 31.89 -23.80 -1.60
CA TYR A 917 31.76 -22.71 -0.65
C TYR A 917 31.66 -21.39 -1.43
N PHE A 918 31.14 -20.36 -0.79
CA PHE A 918 31.07 -19.01 -1.36
C PHE A 918 31.85 -18.05 -0.47
N VAL A 919 32.73 -17.25 -1.05
CA VAL A 919 33.45 -16.20 -0.33
C VAL A 919 32.86 -14.86 -0.75
N ARG A 920 32.39 -14.09 0.23
CA ARG A 920 31.80 -12.76 0.02
C ARG A 920 32.64 -11.69 0.70
N LEU A 921 32.87 -10.59 0.01
CA LEU A 921 33.43 -9.39 0.62
C LEU A 921 32.30 -8.63 1.33
N ARG A 922 32.40 -8.45 2.66
CA ARG A 922 31.36 -7.85 3.51
C ARG A 922 30.94 -6.47 2.98
N ALA A 923 29.71 -6.03 3.25
CA ALA A 923 29.18 -4.73 2.78
C ALA A 923 29.20 -4.49 1.24
N THR A 924 29.48 -5.52 0.43
CA THR A 924 29.40 -5.46 -1.04
C THR A 924 28.60 -6.63 -1.61
N SER A 925 28.29 -6.59 -2.90
CA SER A 925 27.76 -7.72 -3.67
C SER A 925 28.84 -8.69 -4.17
N ALA A 926 30.13 -8.41 -3.95
CA ALA A 926 31.22 -9.22 -4.47
C ALA A 926 31.23 -10.62 -3.81
N LEU A 927 30.87 -11.61 -4.61
CA LEU A 927 30.79 -13.03 -4.25
C LEU A 927 31.62 -13.83 -5.26
N THR A 928 32.37 -14.82 -4.80
CA THR A 928 33.04 -15.76 -5.70
C THR A 928 33.03 -17.19 -5.14
N ARG A 929 33.06 -18.17 -6.03
CA ARG A 929 32.92 -19.59 -5.68
C ARG A 929 34.27 -20.19 -5.32
N LEU A 930 34.38 -20.77 -4.13
CA LEU A 930 35.50 -21.60 -3.69
C LEU A 930 35.14 -23.09 -3.85
N VAL A 931 36.00 -23.86 -4.51
CA VAL A 931 35.86 -25.33 -4.57
C VAL A 931 36.90 -25.93 -3.63
N VAL A 932 36.48 -26.81 -2.71
CA VAL A 932 37.37 -27.54 -1.81
C VAL A 932 37.44 -29.00 -2.24
N LEU A 933 38.63 -29.47 -2.58
CA LEU A 933 38.91 -30.86 -3.02
C LEU A 933 39.80 -31.57 -1.99
N ARG A 934 39.53 -32.85 -1.73
CA ARG A 934 40.42 -33.70 -0.92
C ARG A 934 41.74 -33.95 -1.63
#